data_AF-A0A661S6V8-F1
#
_entry.id   AF-A0A661S6V8-F1
#
_cell.length_a   1.000
_cell.length_b   1.000
_cell.length_c   1.000
_cell.angle_alpha   90.00
_cell.angle_beta   90.00
_cell.angle_gamma   90.00
#
_symmetry.space_group_name_H-M   'P 1'
#
loop_
_entity.id
_entity.type
_entity.pdbx_description
1 polymer ?
#
loop_
_entity_poly.entity_id
_entity_poly.type
_entity_poly.pdbx_seq_one_letter_code
_entity_poly.pdbx_strand_id
1 'polypeptide(L)'
;MKSTALEINLSDTLVDVVIDSKYQVFLDIVSSYVGIKNRMNIFLKELSHPYKNWEFIVSETRHFSLQYFYLYKPHPEGIKALTLFVDIFLASFESDCASKVKSSAADNLMLFLQHIVKESDQELDKFLPVIEKAVLKIESYEDPAFYYFVRSYYQPDKLAKNLVDCLKGNEAIFKSLNRLLAKFYDYSFEYWLKQEDPVVWISRSIDVNQLDKGVQNILKEVSHNSILKWQKNLEMILQTMDEKSHNATRELILLVGYQEFVSEVWAVPQKITATKGNDTKDLHLKLTFLFYIIHIPGLSTIHVQALREINTTLTHLIGDKDFKEDMYIVNQTFSLLKEHKGKYPETVLDCIHKIGDAVYKTSKIELINHFIDRAVDHGFQFPMIKGTGDDWQIKSNLAHVKNIRVFMDLIGQHPKKSRRLLSALIISLSIGGVFIKDTDLFPRDITKFLNSDIEPVFNLVKQLSRLLPAFFNEIGAEGHLRDISTRLDEACLRKDRLIHFLRKQCHVESSSRIVDFIQEVILFWKTGDKKKLELYVPPSIFQEIDASGPFIDGPKIILNTLESKDMSLPKDYLIYTEEAIFNLINEVEGVADLDRSRVKMIFGFYRLLNQKYRIDNLEFKKYLSTFNSEYLPDTKKLVSALEEKNIEDKILSLLAYMKELKGIILSDRIYEANEAIYYKRHFAVDIPSMYGSYNEAKFDALGLTLRVESILNVLFEELINGIDLQVITKATFKRIYGIFDLFKTAFELDGIASNQLDVQMDFLKFSVDIRTCTFTQYLDIFKGFTRAVADIINDHFNNIHSSNLFQIESRIGKDQIFKKYLPNGSKKQKAKIDQRVAEIFFRDRIATSLGLQQMDVFLNRILHTLFQQSEKLSQIHLSRLLNYDPKCAVIEVGSPDPISNNIIFLGNKGLNLIKLKQIGVAVPDGFIITTEVYKCREIINHYKPANINFKRYVAKMVANLEKRTQKRFGDPKNPLLISVRSGSSISQPGMLDSFLNVGLNEEIAASIAKISKNPWFAWDSYRRFIQGYGMAFGIKRDDFDHIIYSSKKESGIG
;
A
#
# COMPACT_ATOMS: atom_id res chain seq x y z
N MET A 1 34.33 7.66 -26.89
CA MET A 1 34.94 6.35 -26.60
C MET A 1 33.87 5.27 -26.73
N LYS A 2 34.06 4.30 -27.62
CA LYS A 2 33.18 3.14 -27.75
C LYS A 2 33.31 2.27 -26.49
N SER A 3 32.20 1.79 -25.97
CA SER A 3 32.10 1.10 -24.67
C SER A 3 32.66 -0.32 -24.77
N THR A 4 33.69 -0.61 -23.99
CA THR A 4 34.27 -1.94 -23.76
C THR A 4 33.26 -2.93 -23.15
N ALA A 5 32.17 -2.45 -22.55
CA ALA A 5 31.08 -3.31 -22.07
C ALA A 5 30.15 -3.80 -23.19
N LEU A 6 30.12 -3.10 -24.33
CA LEU A 6 29.42 -3.55 -25.54
C LEU A 6 30.19 -4.71 -26.19
N GLU A 7 31.53 -4.66 -26.18
CA GLU A 7 32.40 -5.73 -26.69
C GLU A 7 32.33 -7.02 -25.85
N ILE A 8 32.17 -6.89 -24.53
CA ILE A 8 32.10 -8.04 -23.61
C ILE A 8 30.70 -8.69 -23.59
N ASN A 9 29.61 -7.92 -23.74
CA ASN A 9 28.28 -8.52 -23.92
C ASN A 9 28.11 -9.17 -25.32
N LEU A 10 28.85 -8.69 -26.32
CA LEU A 10 28.92 -9.32 -27.64
C LEU A 10 29.68 -10.65 -27.58
N SER A 11 30.70 -10.82 -26.72
CA SER A 11 31.53 -12.05 -26.68
C SER A 11 30.83 -13.29 -26.11
N ASP A 12 29.87 -13.15 -25.20
CA ASP A 12 29.21 -14.29 -24.55
C ASP A 12 27.95 -14.80 -25.28
N THR A 13 27.47 -14.05 -26.27
CA THR A 13 26.37 -14.44 -27.19
C THR A 13 26.84 -14.68 -28.63
N LEU A 14 28.14 -14.53 -28.90
CA LEU A 14 28.76 -14.83 -30.18
C LEU A 14 28.87 -16.36 -30.37
N VAL A 15 27.74 -17.00 -30.71
CA VAL A 15 27.84 -18.05 -31.72
C VAL A 15 28.18 -17.33 -33.02
N ASP A 16 29.27 -17.71 -33.69
CA ASP A 16 29.61 -17.13 -34.98
C ASP A 16 28.57 -17.65 -35.99
N VAL A 17 27.43 -16.95 -36.06
CA VAL A 17 26.30 -17.37 -36.89
C VAL A 17 26.58 -16.99 -38.32
N VAL A 18 27.09 -17.97 -39.05
CA VAL A 18 27.17 -17.92 -40.51
C VAL A 18 25.75 -18.00 -41.05
N ILE A 19 25.39 -17.04 -41.89
CA ILE A 19 24.10 -17.06 -42.59
C ILE A 19 24.07 -18.33 -43.46
N ASP A 20 23.02 -19.13 -43.31
CA ASP A 20 22.86 -20.37 -44.10
C ASP A 20 22.91 -20.02 -45.60
N SER A 21 23.77 -20.72 -46.35
CA SER A 21 24.02 -20.53 -47.78
C SER A 21 22.75 -20.43 -48.63
N LYS A 22 21.65 -21.08 -48.24
CA LYS A 22 20.37 -21.01 -48.94
C LYS A 22 19.72 -19.62 -48.91
N TYR A 23 20.01 -18.79 -47.91
CA TYR A 23 19.46 -17.43 -47.76
C TYR A 23 20.30 -16.34 -48.45
N GLN A 24 21.44 -16.71 -49.04
CA GLN A 24 22.33 -15.77 -49.72
C GLN A 24 21.62 -14.97 -50.83
N VAL A 25 20.64 -15.59 -51.48
CA VAL A 25 19.79 -14.96 -52.51
C VAL A 25 19.13 -13.66 -52.03
N PHE A 26 18.74 -13.55 -50.75
CA PHE A 26 18.16 -12.32 -50.23
C PHE A 26 19.18 -11.17 -50.20
N LEU A 27 20.44 -11.46 -49.84
CA LEU A 27 21.51 -10.47 -49.80
C LEU A 27 21.96 -10.03 -51.20
N ASP A 28 21.92 -10.95 -52.16
CA ASP A 28 22.26 -10.68 -53.55
C ASP A 28 21.23 -9.72 -54.17
N ILE A 29 19.94 -9.95 -53.92
CA ILE A 29 18.84 -9.09 -54.41
C ILE A 29 18.90 -7.67 -53.84
N VAL A 30 19.18 -7.53 -52.55
CA VAL A 30 19.22 -6.21 -51.88
C VAL A 30 20.61 -5.57 -51.88
N SER A 31 21.57 -6.15 -52.62
CA SER A 31 22.99 -5.77 -52.58
C SER A 31 23.25 -4.29 -52.88
N SER A 32 22.44 -3.69 -53.77
CA SER A 32 22.47 -2.28 -54.16
C SER A 32 21.88 -1.31 -53.13
N TYR A 33 21.23 -1.81 -52.07
CA TYR A 33 20.51 -1.03 -51.07
C TYR A 33 21.12 -1.19 -49.68
N VAL A 34 22.13 -0.37 -49.36
CA VAL A 34 22.94 -0.49 -48.12
C VAL A 34 22.08 -0.55 -46.84
N GLY A 35 21.05 0.28 -46.72
CA GLY A 35 20.18 0.29 -45.53
C GLY A 35 19.35 -0.99 -45.39
N ILE A 36 18.79 -1.49 -46.50
CA ILE A 36 17.97 -2.72 -46.53
C ILE A 36 18.88 -3.93 -46.29
N LYS A 37 20.05 -3.97 -46.94
CA LYS A 37 21.07 -5.01 -46.78
C LYS A 37 21.52 -5.15 -45.34
N ASN A 38 21.75 -4.05 -44.63
CA ASN A 38 22.16 -4.09 -43.22
C ASN A 38 21.06 -4.69 -42.32
N ARG A 39 19.80 -4.30 -42.53
CA ARG A 39 18.66 -4.87 -41.78
C ARG A 39 18.42 -6.33 -42.13
N MET A 40 18.53 -6.69 -43.42
CA MET A 40 18.41 -8.07 -43.90
C MET A 40 19.49 -8.96 -43.29
N ASN A 41 20.73 -8.48 -43.18
CA ASN A 41 21.80 -9.21 -42.49
C ASN A 41 21.48 -9.54 -41.03
N ILE A 42 20.87 -8.61 -40.29
CA ILE A 42 20.44 -8.85 -38.89
C ILE A 42 19.35 -9.92 -38.85
N PHE A 43 18.34 -9.78 -39.71
CA PHE A 43 17.26 -10.77 -39.83
C PHE A 43 17.78 -12.17 -40.20
N LEU A 44 18.68 -12.28 -41.18
CA LEU A 44 19.20 -13.57 -41.62
C LEU A 44 20.14 -14.23 -40.62
N LYS A 45 20.86 -13.43 -39.82
CA LYS A 45 21.63 -13.94 -38.68
C LYS A 45 20.71 -14.52 -37.61
N GLU A 46 19.65 -13.81 -37.25
CA GLU A 46 18.65 -14.32 -36.29
C GLU A 46 17.95 -15.58 -36.82
N LEU A 47 17.62 -15.61 -38.12
CA LEU A 47 17.04 -16.77 -38.78
C LEU A 47 17.98 -17.97 -38.85
N SER A 48 19.30 -17.75 -38.87
CA SER A 48 20.32 -18.82 -38.88
C SER A 48 20.80 -19.19 -37.48
N HIS A 49 20.30 -18.52 -36.44
CA HIS A 49 20.69 -18.76 -35.05
C HIS A 49 20.17 -20.12 -34.53
N PRO A 50 20.92 -20.85 -33.68
CA PRO A 50 20.47 -22.12 -33.10
C PRO A 50 19.21 -21.96 -32.21
N TYR A 51 19.13 -20.85 -31.48
CA TYR A 51 17.98 -20.46 -30.66
C TYR A 51 17.23 -19.32 -31.33
N LYS A 52 16.25 -19.65 -32.18
CA LYS A 52 15.55 -18.68 -33.02
C LYS A 52 14.51 -17.89 -32.22
N ASN A 53 14.56 -16.56 -32.25
CA ASN A 53 13.44 -15.73 -31.81
C ASN A 53 12.33 -15.71 -32.88
N TRP A 54 11.42 -16.69 -32.83
CA TRP A 54 10.36 -16.82 -33.83
C TRP A 54 9.38 -15.63 -33.88
N GLU A 55 9.16 -14.90 -32.79
CA GLU A 55 8.29 -13.71 -32.81
C GLU A 55 8.92 -12.58 -33.62
N PHE A 56 10.22 -12.33 -33.43
CA PHE A 56 10.98 -11.40 -34.25
C PHE A 56 11.07 -11.86 -35.71
N ILE A 57 11.38 -13.13 -35.95
CA ILE A 57 11.53 -13.69 -37.31
C ILE A 57 10.23 -13.55 -38.10
N VAL A 58 9.08 -13.92 -37.54
CA VAL A 58 7.78 -13.80 -38.25
C VAL A 58 7.45 -12.34 -38.56
N SER A 59 7.71 -11.43 -37.62
CA SER A 59 7.50 -9.99 -37.81
C SER A 59 8.39 -9.40 -38.92
N GLU A 60 9.69 -9.69 -38.89
CA GLU A 60 10.61 -9.22 -39.92
C GLU A 60 10.39 -9.91 -41.27
N THR A 61 10.06 -11.19 -41.29
CA THR A 61 9.69 -11.92 -42.53
C THR A 61 8.52 -11.22 -43.21
N ARG A 62 7.47 -10.86 -42.45
CA ARG A 62 6.34 -10.07 -42.94
C ARG A 62 6.78 -8.71 -43.49
N HIS A 63 7.66 -8.00 -42.77
CA HIS A 63 8.17 -6.71 -43.24
C HIS A 63 8.94 -6.86 -44.55
N PHE A 64 9.87 -7.81 -44.63
CA PHE A 64 10.72 -8.00 -45.80
C PHE A 64 9.97 -8.51 -47.02
N SER A 65 9.02 -9.43 -46.82
CA SER A 65 8.27 -10.08 -47.89
C SER A 65 7.24 -9.15 -48.53
N LEU A 66 6.63 -8.24 -47.76
CA LEU A 66 5.64 -7.29 -48.24
C LEU A 66 6.27 -5.96 -48.68
N GLN A 67 7.03 -5.29 -47.81
CA GLN A 67 7.48 -3.92 -48.09
C GLN A 67 8.49 -3.83 -49.24
N TYR A 68 9.30 -4.87 -49.43
CA TYR A 68 10.31 -4.93 -50.48
C TYR A 68 9.92 -5.87 -51.62
N PHE A 69 8.62 -6.18 -51.77
CA PHE A 69 8.13 -7.03 -52.85
C PHE A 69 8.58 -6.54 -54.24
N TYR A 70 8.61 -5.22 -54.44
CA TYR A 70 9.08 -4.56 -55.66
C TYR A 70 10.55 -4.85 -56.03
N LEU A 71 11.38 -5.31 -55.08
CA LEU A 71 12.76 -5.74 -55.34
C LEU A 71 12.83 -7.19 -55.82
N TYR A 72 11.96 -8.06 -55.33
CA TYR A 72 11.95 -9.48 -55.72
C TYR A 72 11.22 -9.69 -57.06
N LYS A 73 10.14 -8.95 -57.31
CA LYS A 73 9.31 -9.06 -58.53
C LYS A 73 10.13 -9.03 -59.84
N PRO A 74 11.01 -8.03 -60.10
CA PRO A 74 11.75 -7.95 -61.36
C PRO A 74 13.06 -8.79 -61.38
N HIS A 75 13.46 -9.38 -60.26
CA HIS A 75 14.79 -10.01 -60.14
C HIS A 75 14.79 -11.45 -60.68
N PRO A 76 15.85 -11.89 -61.40
CA PRO A 76 15.95 -13.26 -61.93
C PRO A 76 15.75 -14.37 -60.88
N GLU A 77 16.31 -14.18 -59.68
CA GLU A 77 16.16 -15.09 -58.54
C GLU A 77 14.92 -14.78 -57.65
N GLY A 78 14.00 -13.93 -58.12
CA GLY A 78 12.83 -13.49 -57.36
C GLY A 78 11.93 -14.65 -56.90
N ILE A 79 11.66 -15.61 -57.79
CA ILE A 79 10.86 -16.81 -57.49
C ILE A 79 11.47 -17.61 -56.33
N LYS A 80 12.80 -17.76 -56.32
CA LYS A 80 13.54 -18.46 -55.27
C LYS A 80 13.45 -17.73 -53.94
N ALA A 81 13.58 -16.39 -53.94
CA ALA A 81 13.45 -15.56 -52.75
C ALA A 81 12.02 -15.63 -52.15
N LEU A 82 10.98 -15.50 -52.99
CA LEU A 82 9.59 -15.60 -52.54
C LEU A 82 9.27 -17.01 -52.00
N THR A 83 9.82 -18.06 -52.61
CA THR A 83 9.70 -19.44 -52.12
C THR A 83 10.32 -19.60 -50.73
N LEU A 84 11.47 -18.97 -50.48
CA LEU A 84 12.11 -19.00 -49.17
C LEU A 84 11.29 -18.27 -48.10
N PHE A 85 10.61 -17.17 -48.44
CA PHE A 85 9.69 -16.51 -47.49
C PHE A 85 8.53 -17.43 -47.10
N VAL A 86 7.95 -18.17 -48.05
CA VAL A 86 6.95 -19.22 -47.76
C VAL A 86 7.52 -20.25 -46.80
N ASP A 87 8.73 -20.75 -47.07
CA ASP A 87 9.39 -21.76 -46.23
C ASP A 87 9.69 -21.25 -44.82
N ILE A 88 10.03 -19.97 -44.65
CA ILE A 88 10.27 -19.35 -43.34
C ILE A 88 8.98 -19.28 -42.52
N PHE A 89 7.86 -18.84 -43.13
CA PHE A 89 6.57 -18.84 -42.43
C PHE A 89 6.15 -20.25 -42.04
N LEU A 90 6.27 -21.23 -42.93
CA LEU A 90 5.95 -22.63 -42.64
C LEU A 90 6.85 -23.22 -41.55
N ALA A 91 8.16 -22.97 -41.60
CA ALA A 91 9.10 -23.43 -40.56
C ALA A 91 8.77 -22.82 -39.19
N SER A 92 8.38 -21.55 -39.14
CA SER A 92 7.95 -20.91 -37.89
C SER A 92 6.65 -21.52 -37.35
N PHE A 93 5.71 -21.89 -38.23
CA PHE A 93 4.45 -22.53 -37.89
C PHE A 93 4.63 -23.97 -37.37
N GLU A 94 5.50 -24.75 -38.01
CA GLU A 94 5.79 -26.15 -37.67
C GLU A 94 6.67 -26.31 -36.43
N SER A 95 7.35 -25.25 -35.99
CA SER A 95 8.21 -25.28 -34.80
C SER A 95 7.43 -25.46 -33.47
N ASP A 96 8.11 -25.94 -32.43
CA ASP A 96 7.59 -26.01 -31.05
C ASP A 96 7.58 -24.62 -30.39
N CYS A 97 6.81 -23.70 -30.95
CA CYS A 97 6.64 -22.33 -30.47
C CYS A 97 5.25 -22.10 -29.86
N ALA A 98 5.08 -20.96 -29.17
CA ALA A 98 3.82 -20.57 -28.57
C ALA A 98 2.70 -20.45 -29.64
N SER A 99 1.46 -20.81 -29.29
CA SER A 99 0.28 -20.75 -30.18
C SER A 99 0.09 -19.38 -30.86
N LYS A 100 0.45 -18.28 -30.18
CA LYS A 100 0.43 -16.92 -30.75
C LYS A 100 1.33 -16.77 -31.98
N VAL A 101 2.53 -17.37 -31.94
CA VAL A 101 3.49 -17.34 -33.06
C VAL A 101 2.96 -18.16 -34.23
N LYS A 102 2.39 -19.35 -33.97
CA LYS A 102 1.73 -20.17 -35.01
C LYS A 102 0.58 -19.43 -35.70
N SER A 103 -0.27 -18.77 -34.93
CA SER A 103 -1.34 -17.92 -35.48
C SER A 103 -0.78 -16.80 -36.37
N SER A 104 0.24 -16.08 -35.87
CA SER A 104 0.85 -14.99 -36.63
C SER A 104 1.55 -15.46 -37.90
N ALA A 105 2.18 -16.64 -37.87
CA ALA A 105 2.80 -17.24 -39.04
C ALA A 105 1.77 -17.61 -40.12
N ALA A 106 0.65 -18.23 -39.72
CA ALA A 106 -0.44 -18.58 -40.63
C ALA A 106 -1.09 -17.33 -41.25
N ASP A 107 -1.42 -16.32 -40.44
CA ASP A 107 -1.96 -15.04 -40.90
C ASP A 107 -1.05 -14.35 -41.91
N ASN A 108 0.24 -14.24 -41.58
CA ASN A 108 1.21 -13.54 -42.42
C ASN A 108 1.56 -14.31 -43.70
N LEU A 109 1.56 -15.65 -43.68
CA LEU A 109 1.69 -16.46 -44.89
C LEU A 109 0.51 -16.19 -45.84
N MET A 110 -0.72 -16.23 -45.34
CA MET A 110 -1.90 -15.97 -46.16
C MET A 110 -1.92 -14.54 -46.72
N LEU A 111 -1.55 -13.54 -45.91
CA LEU A 111 -1.37 -12.16 -46.38
C LEU A 111 -0.34 -12.08 -47.50
N PHE A 112 0.81 -12.73 -47.31
CA PHE A 112 1.89 -12.71 -48.29
C PHE A 112 1.47 -13.34 -49.62
N LEU A 113 0.76 -14.47 -49.60
CA LEU A 113 0.21 -15.07 -50.82
C LEU A 113 -0.77 -14.13 -51.54
N GLN A 114 -1.68 -13.49 -50.80
CA GLN A 114 -2.60 -12.51 -51.38
C GLN A 114 -1.87 -11.29 -51.95
N HIS A 115 -0.79 -10.86 -51.30
CA HIS A 115 0.05 -9.76 -51.75
C HIS A 115 0.78 -10.10 -53.05
N ILE A 116 1.33 -11.32 -53.19
CA ILE A 116 1.93 -11.79 -54.45
C ILE A 116 0.90 -11.69 -55.57
N VAL A 117 -0.33 -12.19 -55.37
CA VAL A 117 -1.37 -12.15 -56.42
C VAL A 117 -1.71 -10.73 -56.82
N LYS A 118 -1.88 -9.83 -55.84
CA LYS A 118 -2.30 -8.45 -56.07
C LYS A 118 -1.22 -7.61 -56.76
N GLU A 119 0.04 -7.77 -56.39
CA GLU A 119 1.13 -6.91 -56.85
C GLU A 119 1.87 -7.49 -58.08
N SER A 120 1.56 -8.70 -58.55
CA SER A 120 2.25 -9.32 -59.68
C SER A 120 1.71 -8.90 -61.07
N ASP A 121 0.55 -8.25 -61.14
CA ASP A 121 -0.09 -7.79 -62.39
C ASP A 121 -0.07 -8.85 -63.52
N GLN A 122 0.36 -8.48 -64.73
CA GLN A 122 0.48 -9.36 -65.90
C GLN A 122 1.56 -10.45 -65.75
N GLU A 123 2.41 -10.39 -64.72
CA GLU A 123 3.50 -11.34 -64.49
C GLU A 123 3.13 -12.46 -63.49
N LEU A 124 1.87 -12.53 -63.06
CA LEU A 124 1.39 -13.49 -62.07
C LEU A 124 1.72 -14.95 -62.43
N ASP A 125 1.66 -15.32 -63.72
CA ASP A 125 1.99 -16.66 -64.20
C ASP A 125 3.40 -17.12 -63.77
N LYS A 126 4.36 -16.18 -63.63
CA LYS A 126 5.74 -16.48 -63.19
C LYS A 126 5.80 -16.91 -61.71
N PHE A 127 4.87 -16.45 -60.89
CA PHE A 127 4.88 -16.68 -59.43
C PHE A 127 3.88 -17.75 -58.98
N LEU A 128 3.06 -18.29 -59.90
CA LEU A 128 2.12 -19.37 -59.62
C LEU A 128 2.74 -20.60 -58.92
N PRO A 129 3.96 -21.07 -59.27
CA PRO A 129 4.58 -22.19 -58.58
C PRO A 129 4.83 -21.93 -57.08
N VAL A 130 5.09 -20.68 -56.69
CA VAL A 130 5.29 -20.28 -55.28
C VAL A 130 3.98 -20.39 -54.51
N ILE A 131 2.88 -19.93 -55.13
CA ILE A 131 1.53 -19.99 -54.56
C ILE A 131 1.07 -21.44 -54.48
N GLU A 132 1.25 -22.23 -55.54
CA GLU A 132 0.86 -23.65 -55.58
C GLU A 132 1.58 -24.46 -54.50
N LYS A 133 2.89 -24.24 -54.30
CA LYS A 133 3.66 -24.88 -53.23
C LYS A 133 3.05 -24.59 -51.85
N ALA A 134 2.72 -23.33 -51.59
CA ALA A 134 2.11 -22.94 -50.31
C ALA A 134 0.71 -23.54 -50.14
N VAL A 135 -0.12 -23.51 -51.18
CA VAL A 135 -1.49 -24.06 -51.19
C VAL A 135 -1.47 -25.57 -50.91
N LEU A 136 -0.65 -26.34 -51.61
CA LEU A 136 -0.50 -27.78 -51.40
C LEU A 136 -0.01 -28.10 -49.99
N LYS A 137 0.95 -27.32 -49.48
CA LYS A 137 1.48 -27.53 -48.14
C LYS A 137 0.43 -27.20 -47.07
N ILE A 138 -0.34 -26.12 -47.22
CA ILE A 138 -1.43 -25.77 -46.30
C ILE A 138 -2.53 -26.85 -46.33
N GLU A 139 -2.90 -27.33 -47.53
CA GLU A 139 -3.91 -28.38 -47.71
C GLU A 139 -3.51 -29.71 -47.05
N SER A 140 -2.21 -30.02 -47.01
CA SER A 140 -1.67 -31.22 -46.37
C SER A 140 -1.77 -31.23 -44.83
N TYR A 141 -2.04 -30.09 -44.19
CA TYR A 141 -2.18 -30.06 -42.73
C TYR A 141 -3.52 -30.67 -42.30
N GLU A 142 -3.46 -31.52 -41.28
CA GLU A 142 -4.63 -32.09 -40.60
C GLU A 142 -4.89 -31.37 -39.26
N ASP A 143 -5.94 -31.79 -38.55
CA ASP A 143 -6.26 -31.25 -37.23
C ASP A 143 -5.20 -31.58 -36.17
N PRO A 144 -4.86 -30.63 -35.27
CA PRO A 144 -5.43 -29.29 -35.08
C PRO A 144 -4.71 -28.15 -35.86
N ALA A 145 -3.75 -28.46 -36.71
CA ALA A 145 -2.91 -27.46 -37.38
C ALA A 145 -3.67 -26.67 -38.45
N PHE A 146 -4.54 -27.32 -39.23
CA PHE A 146 -5.30 -26.66 -40.29
C PHE A 146 -6.23 -25.55 -39.78
N TYR A 147 -6.76 -25.67 -38.56
CA TYR A 147 -7.63 -24.65 -37.94
C TYR A 147 -6.99 -23.27 -37.80
N TYR A 148 -5.66 -23.15 -37.77
CA TYR A 148 -4.99 -21.85 -37.79
C TYR A 148 -5.21 -21.09 -39.10
N PHE A 149 -5.27 -21.80 -40.23
CA PHE A 149 -5.55 -21.21 -41.55
C PHE A 149 -7.03 -20.92 -41.76
N VAL A 150 -7.92 -21.73 -41.15
CA VAL A 150 -9.37 -21.47 -41.15
C VAL A 150 -9.71 -20.17 -40.41
N ARG A 151 -9.09 -19.95 -39.25
CA ARG A 151 -9.30 -18.77 -38.40
C ARG A 151 -8.47 -17.55 -38.79
N SER A 152 -7.60 -17.70 -39.79
CA SER A 152 -6.75 -16.62 -40.30
C SER A 152 -7.59 -15.39 -40.66
N TYR A 153 -7.09 -14.21 -40.35
CA TYR A 153 -7.70 -12.95 -40.78
C TYR A 153 -7.70 -12.82 -42.32
N TYR A 154 -6.63 -13.33 -42.94
CA TYR A 154 -6.48 -13.41 -44.40
C TYR A 154 -6.90 -14.80 -44.87
N GLN A 155 -8.12 -14.91 -45.39
CA GLN A 155 -8.75 -16.19 -45.67
C GLN A 155 -8.37 -16.80 -47.04
N PRO A 156 -8.41 -18.14 -47.19
CA PRO A 156 -8.13 -18.83 -48.46
C PRO A 156 -9.07 -18.46 -49.62
N ASP A 157 -10.34 -18.21 -49.34
CA ASP A 157 -11.34 -17.77 -50.32
C ASP A 157 -11.03 -16.41 -50.95
N LYS A 158 -10.48 -15.46 -50.19
CA LYS A 158 -10.00 -14.16 -50.69
C LYS A 158 -8.79 -14.31 -51.62
N LEU A 159 -7.88 -15.23 -51.29
CA LEU A 159 -6.77 -15.58 -52.19
C LEU A 159 -7.31 -16.15 -53.50
N ALA A 160 -8.30 -17.05 -53.41
CA ALA A 160 -8.92 -17.64 -54.58
C ALA A 160 -9.66 -16.62 -55.45
N LYS A 161 -10.42 -15.71 -54.84
CA LYS A 161 -11.09 -14.61 -55.53
C LYS A 161 -10.10 -13.76 -56.32
N ASN A 162 -9.01 -13.33 -55.69
CA ASN A 162 -7.97 -12.54 -56.36
C ASN A 162 -7.34 -13.31 -57.54
N LEU A 163 -7.13 -14.62 -57.40
CA LEU A 163 -6.60 -15.48 -58.47
C LEU A 163 -7.58 -15.63 -59.64
N VAL A 164 -8.88 -15.81 -59.36
CA VAL A 164 -9.92 -15.89 -60.40
C VAL A 164 -10.06 -14.58 -61.17
N ASP A 165 -9.95 -13.44 -60.48
CA ASP A 165 -10.05 -12.11 -61.10
C ASP A 165 -8.85 -11.81 -62.01
N CYS A 166 -7.66 -12.35 -61.69
CA CYS A 166 -6.41 -12.09 -62.42
C CYS A 166 -6.09 -13.14 -63.51
N LEU A 167 -6.49 -14.41 -63.35
CA LEU A 167 -6.10 -15.51 -64.25
C LEU A 167 -7.26 -16.01 -65.10
N LYS A 168 -7.04 -16.09 -66.42
CA LYS A 168 -7.97 -16.70 -67.39
C LYS A 168 -7.43 -18.06 -67.85
N GLY A 169 -7.72 -19.13 -67.10
CA GLY A 169 -7.65 -20.51 -67.63
C GLY A 169 -6.42 -21.37 -67.30
N ASN A 170 -5.70 -21.15 -66.19
CA ASN A 170 -4.66 -22.09 -65.73
C ASN A 170 -5.26 -23.18 -64.82
N GLU A 171 -5.60 -24.36 -65.36
CA GLU A 171 -6.37 -25.39 -64.63
C GLU A 171 -5.63 -26.04 -63.45
N ALA A 172 -4.28 -26.09 -63.46
CA ALA A 172 -3.50 -26.80 -62.44
C ALA A 172 -3.61 -26.15 -61.05
N ILE A 173 -3.41 -24.82 -60.97
CA ILE A 173 -3.52 -24.08 -59.70
C ILE A 173 -4.95 -24.11 -59.16
N PHE A 174 -5.98 -24.02 -60.03
CA PHE A 174 -7.38 -24.07 -59.60
C PHE A 174 -7.76 -25.44 -59.05
N LYS A 175 -7.17 -26.54 -59.53
CA LYS A 175 -7.40 -27.87 -58.96
C LYS A 175 -6.86 -27.99 -57.53
N SER A 176 -5.61 -27.56 -57.30
CA SER A 176 -4.99 -27.55 -55.97
C SER A 176 -5.72 -26.60 -55.01
N LEU A 177 -6.13 -25.44 -55.52
CA LEU A 177 -6.88 -24.42 -54.78
C LEU A 177 -8.30 -24.88 -54.41
N ASN A 178 -9.02 -25.56 -55.31
CA ASN A 178 -10.36 -26.08 -55.02
C ASN A 178 -10.35 -27.10 -53.88
N ARG A 179 -9.33 -27.96 -53.81
CA ARG A 179 -9.16 -28.89 -52.68
C ARG A 179 -8.95 -28.16 -51.36
N LEU A 180 -8.07 -27.14 -51.36
CA LEU A 180 -7.86 -26.30 -50.19
C LEU A 180 -9.15 -25.56 -49.77
N LEU A 181 -9.90 -24.99 -50.72
CA LEU A 181 -11.15 -24.28 -50.46
C LEU A 181 -12.24 -25.21 -49.94
N ALA A 182 -12.40 -26.39 -50.55
CA ALA A 182 -13.34 -27.40 -50.08
C ALA A 182 -13.04 -27.78 -48.63
N LYS A 183 -11.76 -28.07 -48.31
CA LYS A 183 -11.32 -28.35 -46.94
C LYS A 183 -11.57 -27.15 -46.02
N PHE A 184 -11.26 -25.94 -46.47
CA PHE A 184 -11.50 -24.71 -45.70
C PHE A 184 -12.99 -24.50 -45.35
N TYR A 185 -13.90 -24.64 -46.33
CA TYR A 185 -15.33 -24.45 -46.12
C TYR A 185 -15.93 -25.57 -45.26
N ASP A 186 -15.56 -26.83 -45.51
CA ASP A 186 -16.04 -27.96 -44.71
C ASP A 186 -15.64 -27.80 -43.23
N TYR A 187 -14.37 -27.48 -42.95
CA TYR A 187 -13.89 -27.20 -41.60
C TYR A 187 -14.52 -25.95 -40.98
N SER A 188 -14.83 -24.93 -41.79
CA SER A 188 -15.53 -23.73 -41.31
C SER A 188 -16.96 -24.07 -40.88
N PHE A 189 -17.70 -24.81 -41.70
CA PHE A 189 -19.08 -25.20 -41.42
C PHE A 189 -19.14 -26.18 -40.24
N GLU A 190 -18.27 -27.18 -40.21
CA GLU A 190 -18.19 -28.15 -39.12
C GLU A 190 -17.87 -27.44 -37.79
N TYR A 191 -16.96 -26.46 -37.80
CA TYR A 191 -16.66 -25.67 -36.61
C TYR A 191 -17.86 -24.91 -36.08
N TRP A 192 -18.61 -24.22 -36.94
CA TRP A 192 -19.78 -23.43 -36.54
C TRP A 192 -20.95 -24.32 -36.12
N LEU A 193 -21.17 -25.47 -36.77
CA LEU A 193 -22.19 -26.46 -36.36
C LEU A 193 -21.88 -27.12 -35.01
N LYS A 194 -20.60 -27.20 -34.62
CA LYS A 194 -20.17 -27.63 -33.29
C LYS A 194 -20.41 -26.58 -32.21
N GLN A 195 -20.58 -25.30 -32.57
CA GLN A 195 -20.94 -24.25 -31.62
C GLN A 195 -22.43 -24.31 -31.29
N GLU A 196 -22.84 -23.55 -30.28
CA GLU A 196 -24.24 -23.44 -29.94
C GLU A 196 -24.99 -22.55 -30.95
N ASP A 197 -26.16 -23.02 -31.40
CA ASP A 197 -26.99 -22.30 -32.37
C ASP A 197 -27.52 -20.98 -31.74
N PRO A 198 -27.40 -19.83 -32.44
CA PRO A 198 -27.82 -18.54 -31.89
C PRO A 198 -29.33 -18.48 -31.59
N VAL A 199 -30.17 -19.12 -32.41
CA VAL A 199 -31.63 -19.13 -32.22
C VAL A 199 -32.01 -19.97 -31.00
N VAL A 200 -31.38 -21.13 -30.83
CA VAL A 200 -31.55 -21.98 -29.65
C VAL A 200 -31.10 -21.25 -28.39
N TRP A 201 -29.95 -20.58 -28.43
CA TRP A 201 -29.42 -19.83 -27.28
C TRP A 201 -30.38 -18.71 -26.85
N ILE A 202 -30.86 -17.89 -27.78
CA ILE A 202 -31.80 -16.79 -27.51
C ILE A 202 -33.13 -17.33 -26.93
N SER A 203 -33.61 -18.47 -27.45
CA SER A 203 -34.88 -19.09 -27.04
C SER A 203 -34.97 -19.43 -25.55
N ARG A 204 -33.84 -19.52 -24.85
CA ARG A 204 -33.77 -19.74 -23.40
C ARG A 204 -34.22 -18.54 -22.58
N SER A 205 -34.10 -17.34 -23.14
CA SER A 205 -34.36 -16.08 -22.45
C SER A 205 -35.54 -15.30 -23.05
N ILE A 206 -35.81 -15.48 -24.35
CA ILE A 206 -36.84 -14.77 -25.09
C ILE A 206 -37.63 -15.78 -25.93
N ASP A 207 -38.96 -15.73 -25.87
CA ASP A 207 -39.80 -16.56 -26.74
C ASP A 207 -39.70 -16.08 -28.20
N VAL A 208 -38.86 -16.77 -28.97
CA VAL A 208 -38.56 -16.43 -30.38
C VAL A 208 -39.83 -16.48 -31.25
N ASN A 209 -40.85 -17.26 -30.87
CA ASN A 209 -42.10 -17.38 -31.62
C ASN A 209 -42.99 -16.12 -31.49
N GLN A 210 -42.75 -15.29 -30.47
CA GLN A 210 -43.44 -14.03 -30.26
C GLN A 210 -42.71 -12.82 -30.87
N LEU A 211 -41.51 -13.02 -31.44
CA LEU A 211 -40.77 -11.98 -32.14
C LEU A 211 -41.38 -11.66 -33.50
N ASP A 212 -41.18 -10.43 -33.97
CA ASP A 212 -41.63 -10.00 -35.30
C ASP A 212 -41.00 -10.85 -36.41
N LYS A 213 -41.74 -11.03 -37.53
CA LYS A 213 -41.29 -11.83 -38.67
C LYS A 213 -39.99 -11.29 -39.28
N GLY A 214 -39.75 -9.97 -39.25
CA GLY A 214 -38.49 -9.38 -39.72
C GLY A 214 -37.29 -9.84 -38.88
N VAL A 215 -37.44 -9.81 -37.55
CA VAL A 215 -36.41 -10.23 -36.59
C VAL A 215 -36.16 -11.74 -36.65
N GLN A 216 -37.22 -12.55 -36.79
CA GLN A 216 -37.08 -14.00 -36.97
C GLN A 216 -36.28 -14.36 -38.23
N ASN A 217 -36.43 -13.59 -39.31
CA ASN A 217 -35.66 -13.81 -40.54
C ASN A 217 -34.18 -13.46 -40.35
N ILE A 218 -33.87 -12.34 -39.67
CA ILE A 218 -32.50 -11.95 -39.33
C ILE A 218 -31.80 -13.05 -38.50
N LEU A 219 -32.49 -13.60 -37.49
CA LEU A 219 -31.92 -14.67 -36.65
C LEU A 219 -31.75 -15.99 -37.42
N LYS A 220 -32.64 -16.29 -38.38
CA LYS A 220 -32.53 -17.48 -39.24
C LYS A 220 -31.33 -17.41 -40.16
N GLU A 221 -30.92 -16.24 -40.65
CA GLU A 221 -29.76 -16.06 -41.53
C GLU A 221 -28.48 -16.66 -40.94
N VAL A 222 -28.27 -16.50 -39.63
CA VAL A 222 -27.08 -16.97 -38.90
C VAL A 222 -27.26 -18.31 -38.18
N SER A 223 -28.39 -18.99 -38.38
CA SER A 223 -28.70 -20.27 -37.72
C SER A 223 -27.99 -21.47 -38.35
N HIS A 224 -27.93 -22.59 -37.63
CA HIS A 224 -27.45 -23.88 -38.13
C HIS A 224 -28.18 -24.33 -39.41
N ASN A 225 -29.45 -23.95 -39.58
CA ASN A 225 -30.19 -24.24 -40.80
C ASN A 225 -29.58 -23.56 -42.04
N SER A 226 -28.99 -22.38 -41.91
CA SER A 226 -28.27 -21.71 -43.00
C SER A 226 -26.94 -22.41 -43.28
N ILE A 227 -26.21 -22.78 -42.23
CA ILE A 227 -24.92 -23.49 -42.37
C ILE A 227 -25.13 -24.85 -43.04
N LEU A 228 -26.16 -25.61 -42.67
CA LEU A 228 -26.53 -26.87 -43.32
C LEU A 228 -26.92 -26.68 -44.80
N LYS A 229 -27.51 -25.54 -45.17
CA LYS A 229 -27.76 -25.23 -46.59
C LYS A 229 -26.45 -24.96 -47.34
N TRP A 230 -25.52 -24.22 -46.75
CA TRP A 230 -24.20 -24.00 -47.35
C TRP A 230 -23.38 -25.29 -47.46
N GLN A 231 -23.48 -26.19 -46.48
CA GLN A 231 -22.85 -27.51 -46.53
C GLN A 231 -23.42 -28.37 -47.68
N LYS A 232 -24.74 -28.38 -47.86
CA LYS A 232 -25.37 -29.04 -49.03
C LYS A 232 -24.93 -28.43 -50.37
N ASN A 233 -24.81 -27.11 -50.43
CA ASN A 233 -24.29 -26.44 -51.63
C ASN A 233 -22.83 -26.83 -51.91
N LEU A 234 -22.00 -26.94 -50.86
CA LEU A 234 -20.63 -27.43 -50.99
C LEU A 234 -20.59 -28.87 -51.52
N GLU A 235 -21.42 -29.78 -50.99
CA GLU A 235 -21.53 -31.16 -51.48
C GLU A 235 -21.92 -31.22 -52.96
N MET A 236 -22.83 -30.36 -53.43
CA MET A 236 -23.19 -30.26 -54.84
C MET A 236 -22.02 -29.78 -55.72
N ILE A 237 -21.26 -28.77 -55.26
CA ILE A 237 -20.10 -28.25 -56.00
C ILE A 237 -19.00 -29.32 -56.09
N LEU A 238 -18.79 -30.08 -55.00
CA LEU A 238 -17.80 -31.17 -54.94
C LEU A 238 -18.06 -32.27 -55.99
N GLN A 239 -19.32 -32.53 -56.34
CA GLN A 239 -19.69 -33.54 -57.35
C GLN A 239 -19.25 -33.18 -58.77
N THR A 240 -19.07 -31.88 -59.08
CA THR A 240 -18.73 -31.37 -60.42
C THR A 240 -17.35 -30.69 -60.46
N MET A 241 -16.61 -30.73 -59.35
CA MET A 241 -15.39 -29.95 -59.10
C MET A 241 -14.22 -30.26 -60.05
N ASP A 242 -14.08 -31.53 -60.45
CA ASP A 242 -12.99 -32.01 -61.31
C ASP A 242 -13.28 -31.89 -62.81
N GLU A 243 -14.52 -31.59 -63.21
CA GLU A 243 -14.91 -31.48 -64.63
C GLU A 243 -14.55 -30.12 -65.24
N LYS A 244 -14.58 -29.03 -64.44
CA LYS A 244 -14.21 -27.65 -64.82
C LYS A 244 -13.65 -26.87 -63.63
N SER A 245 -12.38 -27.06 -63.30
CA SER A 245 -11.78 -26.53 -62.06
C SER A 245 -11.92 -25.01 -61.89
N HIS A 246 -11.80 -24.20 -62.95
CA HIS A 246 -11.98 -22.74 -62.84
C HIS A 246 -13.43 -22.32 -62.51
N ASN A 247 -14.43 -23.03 -63.03
CA ASN A 247 -15.83 -22.75 -62.71
C ASN A 247 -16.17 -23.20 -61.29
N ALA A 248 -15.66 -24.35 -60.86
CA ALA A 248 -15.80 -24.80 -59.49
C ALA A 248 -15.19 -23.81 -58.48
N THR A 249 -14.03 -23.19 -58.79
CA THR A 249 -13.49 -22.11 -57.94
C THR A 249 -14.46 -20.92 -57.85
N ARG A 250 -15.09 -20.53 -58.96
CA ARG A 250 -16.09 -19.42 -58.98
C ARG A 250 -17.32 -19.72 -58.14
N GLU A 251 -17.77 -20.96 -58.10
CA GLU A 251 -18.90 -21.37 -57.25
C GLU A 251 -18.48 -21.47 -55.78
N LEU A 252 -17.28 -21.98 -55.49
CA LEU A 252 -16.75 -22.08 -54.12
C LEU A 252 -16.59 -20.71 -53.47
N ILE A 253 -16.06 -19.69 -54.16
CA ILE A 253 -15.88 -18.34 -53.58
C ILE A 253 -17.19 -17.60 -53.28
N LEU A 254 -18.35 -18.12 -53.70
CA LEU A 254 -19.67 -17.57 -53.36
C LEU A 254 -20.23 -18.15 -52.04
N LEU A 255 -19.59 -19.18 -51.48
CA LEU A 255 -19.94 -19.72 -50.17
C LEU A 255 -19.44 -18.79 -49.06
N VAL A 256 -20.18 -18.77 -47.95
CA VAL A 256 -19.87 -17.92 -46.80
C VAL A 256 -18.68 -18.49 -46.04
N GLY A 257 -17.55 -17.77 -46.05
CA GLY A 257 -16.32 -18.15 -45.35
C GLY A 257 -16.38 -17.92 -43.84
N TYR A 258 -15.37 -18.39 -43.09
CA TYR A 258 -15.34 -18.24 -41.63
C TYR A 258 -15.45 -16.78 -41.15
N GLN A 259 -14.66 -15.83 -41.66
CA GLN A 259 -14.71 -14.42 -41.24
C GLN A 259 -15.93 -13.68 -41.81
N GLU A 260 -16.47 -14.12 -42.94
CA GLU A 260 -17.72 -13.59 -43.48
C GLU A 260 -18.90 -13.96 -42.57
N PHE A 261 -18.96 -15.20 -42.08
CA PHE A 261 -19.94 -15.60 -41.07
C PHE A 261 -19.79 -14.80 -39.77
N VAL A 262 -18.54 -14.58 -39.29
CA VAL A 262 -18.29 -13.68 -38.13
C VAL A 262 -18.87 -12.29 -38.37
N SER A 263 -18.73 -11.77 -39.60
CA SER A 263 -19.25 -10.44 -39.98
C SER A 263 -20.78 -10.41 -40.05
N GLU A 264 -21.42 -11.46 -40.59
CA GLU A 264 -22.89 -11.59 -40.59
C GLU A 264 -23.46 -11.69 -39.18
N VAL A 265 -22.81 -12.46 -38.29
CA VAL A 265 -23.18 -12.52 -36.86
C VAL A 265 -23.03 -11.16 -36.19
N TRP A 266 -21.96 -10.41 -36.48
CA TRP A 266 -21.77 -9.05 -35.94
C TRP A 266 -22.82 -8.04 -36.44
N ALA A 267 -23.36 -8.23 -37.64
CA ALA A 267 -24.39 -7.35 -38.20
C ALA A 267 -25.76 -7.52 -37.53
N VAL A 268 -26.05 -8.69 -36.93
CA VAL A 268 -27.35 -9.00 -36.33
C VAL A 268 -27.80 -7.98 -35.26
N PRO A 269 -27.00 -7.62 -34.25
CA PRO A 269 -27.34 -6.57 -33.27
C PRO A 269 -27.82 -5.25 -33.90
N GLN A 270 -27.21 -4.83 -35.00
CA GLN A 270 -27.57 -3.58 -35.70
C GLN A 270 -28.85 -3.76 -36.51
N LYS A 271 -28.98 -4.89 -37.22
CA LYS A 271 -30.19 -5.27 -37.97
C LYS A 271 -31.41 -5.31 -37.04
N ILE A 272 -31.28 -5.85 -35.82
CA ILE A 272 -32.36 -5.89 -34.80
C ILE A 272 -32.88 -4.48 -34.46
N THR A 273 -31.98 -3.53 -34.18
CA THR A 273 -32.37 -2.14 -33.85
C THR A 273 -32.89 -1.33 -35.04
N ALA A 274 -32.65 -1.77 -36.28
CA ALA A 274 -33.09 -1.07 -37.48
C ALA A 274 -34.55 -1.41 -37.86
N THR A 275 -35.11 -2.50 -37.35
CA THR A 275 -36.42 -3.03 -37.79
C THR A 275 -37.66 -2.25 -37.29
N LYS A 276 -37.52 -1.36 -36.29
CA LYS A 276 -38.44 -0.28 -35.85
C LYS A 276 -37.80 0.48 -34.67
N GLY A 277 -38.22 1.71 -34.40
CA GLY A 277 -37.53 2.62 -33.47
C GLY A 277 -37.41 2.10 -32.03
N ASN A 278 -36.19 1.75 -31.61
CA ASN A 278 -35.66 1.67 -30.23
C ASN A 278 -36.66 1.28 -29.11
N ASP A 279 -37.53 0.29 -29.32
CA ASP A 279 -38.37 -0.24 -28.24
C ASP A 279 -37.48 -1.05 -27.27
N THR A 280 -37.83 -1.07 -25.99
CA THR A 280 -37.02 -1.70 -24.94
C THR A 280 -36.85 -3.19 -25.18
N LYS A 281 -37.85 -3.85 -25.79
CA LYS A 281 -37.79 -5.27 -26.17
C LYS A 281 -36.69 -5.54 -27.21
N ASP A 282 -36.50 -4.65 -28.17
CA ASP A 282 -35.46 -4.78 -29.21
C ASP A 282 -34.07 -4.55 -28.62
N LEU A 283 -33.94 -3.63 -27.67
CA LEU A 283 -32.70 -3.42 -26.93
C LEU A 283 -32.35 -4.62 -26.03
N HIS A 284 -33.35 -5.26 -25.40
CA HIS A 284 -33.14 -6.52 -24.68
C HIS A 284 -32.69 -7.64 -25.62
N LEU A 285 -33.32 -7.80 -26.78
CA LEU A 285 -32.93 -8.80 -27.75
C LEU A 285 -31.52 -8.54 -28.31
N LYS A 286 -31.18 -7.28 -28.61
CA LYS A 286 -29.84 -6.84 -28.99
C LYS A 286 -28.83 -7.23 -27.91
N LEU A 287 -29.12 -6.92 -26.65
CA LEU A 287 -28.24 -7.21 -25.52
C LEU A 287 -28.01 -8.72 -25.37
N THR A 288 -29.08 -9.51 -25.42
CA THR A 288 -29.04 -10.98 -25.42
C THR A 288 -28.15 -11.49 -26.56
N PHE A 289 -28.33 -11.01 -27.79
CA PHE A 289 -27.48 -11.43 -28.92
C PHE A 289 -26.00 -11.04 -28.76
N LEU A 290 -25.71 -9.85 -28.22
CA LEU A 290 -24.33 -9.43 -27.94
C LEU A 290 -23.66 -10.33 -26.90
N PHE A 291 -24.42 -10.85 -25.94
CA PHE A 291 -23.90 -11.84 -24.99
C PHE A 291 -23.63 -13.20 -25.64
N TYR A 292 -24.47 -13.65 -26.59
CA TYR A 292 -24.17 -14.81 -27.42
C TYR A 292 -22.81 -14.65 -28.12
N ILE A 293 -22.54 -13.47 -28.70
CA ILE A 293 -21.28 -13.19 -29.37
C ILE A 293 -20.08 -13.42 -28.45
N ILE A 294 -20.16 -12.97 -27.20
CA ILE A 294 -19.08 -13.12 -26.21
C ILE A 294 -18.95 -14.58 -25.74
N HIS A 295 -20.07 -15.30 -25.65
CA HIS A 295 -20.12 -16.70 -25.24
C HIS A 295 -19.34 -17.61 -26.21
N ILE A 296 -19.40 -17.35 -27.52
CA ILE A 296 -18.79 -18.23 -28.54
C ILE A 296 -17.30 -17.94 -28.74
N PRO A 297 -16.39 -18.92 -28.52
CA PRO A 297 -14.94 -18.73 -28.68
C PRO A 297 -14.51 -18.30 -30.09
N GLY A 298 -15.22 -18.77 -31.14
CA GLY A 298 -14.93 -18.45 -32.53
C GLY A 298 -15.15 -16.98 -32.90
N LEU A 299 -15.92 -16.24 -32.09
CA LEU A 299 -16.22 -14.82 -32.30
C LEU A 299 -15.25 -13.90 -31.54
N SER A 300 -14.14 -14.43 -31.03
CA SER A 300 -13.17 -13.68 -30.22
C SER A 300 -12.66 -12.38 -30.86
N THR A 301 -12.57 -12.33 -32.18
CA THR A 301 -12.15 -11.14 -32.95
C THR A 301 -13.09 -9.94 -32.79
N ILE A 302 -14.36 -10.18 -32.46
CA ILE A 302 -15.39 -9.16 -32.27
C ILE A 302 -15.82 -9.00 -30.79
N HIS A 303 -15.23 -9.75 -29.85
CA HIS A 303 -15.59 -9.67 -28.41
C HIS A 303 -15.41 -8.28 -27.82
N VAL A 304 -14.35 -7.57 -28.19
CA VAL A 304 -14.07 -6.21 -27.68
C VAL A 304 -15.13 -5.23 -28.17
N GLN A 305 -15.51 -5.31 -29.45
CA GLN A 305 -16.57 -4.50 -30.04
C GLN A 305 -17.93 -4.85 -29.41
N ALA A 306 -18.22 -6.14 -29.22
CA ALA A 306 -19.44 -6.60 -28.57
C ALA A 306 -19.58 -6.06 -27.13
N LEU A 307 -18.52 -6.14 -26.33
CA LEU A 307 -18.51 -5.57 -24.98
C LEU A 307 -18.76 -4.04 -24.98
N ARG A 308 -18.23 -3.30 -25.96
CA ARG A 308 -18.50 -1.86 -26.12
C ARG A 308 -19.96 -1.57 -26.48
N GLU A 309 -20.54 -2.37 -27.37
CA GLU A 309 -21.96 -2.26 -27.74
C GLU A 309 -22.89 -2.64 -26.58
N ILE A 310 -22.51 -3.64 -25.77
CA ILE A 310 -23.21 -3.98 -24.53
C ILE A 310 -23.24 -2.78 -23.59
N ASN A 311 -22.09 -2.13 -23.38
CA ASN A 311 -22.02 -0.94 -22.51
C ASN A 311 -22.94 0.19 -22.99
N THR A 312 -22.95 0.43 -24.31
CA THR A 312 -23.82 1.44 -24.92
C THR A 312 -25.29 1.06 -24.73
N THR A 313 -25.65 -0.20 -24.96
CA THR A 313 -27.04 -0.70 -24.85
C THR A 313 -27.54 -0.68 -23.40
N LEU A 314 -26.73 -1.10 -22.43
CA LEU A 314 -27.07 -1.09 -21.00
C LEU A 314 -27.34 0.31 -20.46
N THR A 315 -26.59 1.32 -20.93
CA THR A 315 -26.78 2.72 -20.52
C THR A 315 -28.16 3.25 -20.92
N HIS A 316 -28.74 2.73 -22.01
CA HIS A 316 -30.09 3.11 -22.47
C HIS A 316 -31.20 2.30 -21.77
N LEU A 317 -30.88 1.12 -21.23
CA LEU A 317 -31.86 0.26 -20.55
C LEU A 317 -32.03 0.61 -19.07
N ILE A 318 -30.95 1.02 -18.39
CA ILE A 318 -30.95 1.35 -16.96
C ILE A 318 -31.31 2.83 -16.77
N GLY A 319 -32.49 3.11 -16.24
CA GLY A 319 -32.89 4.48 -15.85
C GLY A 319 -34.30 4.92 -16.26
N ASP A 320 -34.95 4.24 -17.21
CA ASP A 320 -36.22 4.69 -17.81
C ASP A 320 -37.47 3.91 -17.34
N LYS A 321 -37.37 2.93 -16.42
CA LYS A 321 -38.45 1.96 -16.09
C LYS A 321 -38.58 1.49 -14.62
N ASP A 322 -39.42 0.46 -14.40
CA ASP A 322 -39.67 -0.25 -13.14
C ASP A 322 -38.36 -0.77 -12.53
N PHE A 323 -38.17 -0.47 -11.24
CA PHE A 323 -37.02 -0.85 -10.44
C PHE A 323 -36.72 -2.36 -10.46
N LYS A 324 -37.75 -3.22 -10.56
CA LYS A 324 -37.55 -4.68 -10.61
C LYS A 324 -36.92 -5.14 -11.92
N GLU A 325 -37.23 -4.47 -13.03
CA GLU A 325 -36.62 -4.76 -14.34
C GLU A 325 -35.15 -4.36 -14.35
N ASP A 326 -34.80 -3.20 -13.79
CA ASP A 326 -33.41 -2.74 -13.65
C ASP A 326 -32.55 -3.76 -12.86
N MET A 327 -33.07 -4.29 -11.74
CA MET A 327 -32.37 -5.31 -10.94
C MET A 327 -32.14 -6.61 -11.72
N TYR A 328 -33.11 -7.02 -12.53
CA TYR A 328 -32.99 -8.21 -13.37
C TYR A 328 -31.89 -8.04 -14.42
N ILE A 329 -31.85 -6.89 -15.11
CA ILE A 329 -30.82 -6.54 -16.10
C ILE A 329 -29.42 -6.56 -15.48
N VAL A 330 -29.26 -5.94 -14.30
CA VAL A 330 -27.99 -5.95 -13.57
C VAL A 330 -27.57 -7.38 -13.23
N ASN A 331 -28.48 -8.22 -12.72
CA ASN A 331 -28.16 -9.61 -12.39
C ASN A 331 -27.74 -10.44 -13.62
N GLN A 332 -28.50 -10.35 -14.72
CA GLN A 332 -28.15 -11.07 -15.95
C GLN A 332 -26.78 -10.64 -16.47
N THR A 333 -26.53 -9.34 -16.50
CA THR A 333 -25.26 -8.77 -16.96
C THR A 333 -24.09 -9.29 -16.11
N PHE A 334 -24.19 -9.22 -14.78
CA PHE A 334 -23.13 -9.71 -13.89
C PHE A 334 -22.94 -11.23 -13.95
N SER A 335 -24.01 -12.00 -14.19
CA SER A 335 -23.91 -13.45 -14.41
C SER A 335 -23.05 -13.77 -15.64
N LEU A 336 -23.29 -13.05 -16.73
CA LEU A 336 -22.56 -13.24 -17.99
C LEU A 336 -21.12 -12.74 -17.89
N LEU A 337 -20.89 -11.58 -17.26
CA LEU A 337 -19.53 -11.09 -16.96
C LEU A 337 -18.73 -12.11 -16.12
N LYS A 338 -19.39 -12.87 -15.25
CA LYS A 338 -18.74 -13.90 -14.41
C LYS A 338 -18.24 -15.09 -15.22
N GLU A 339 -18.95 -15.50 -16.28
CA GLU A 339 -18.52 -16.60 -17.18
C GLU A 339 -17.24 -16.27 -17.96
N HIS A 340 -16.99 -14.98 -18.19
CA HIS A 340 -15.82 -14.48 -18.92
C HIS A 340 -14.69 -13.97 -18.01
N LYS A 341 -14.78 -14.23 -16.70
CA LYS A 341 -13.79 -13.81 -15.71
C LYS A 341 -12.40 -14.34 -16.07
N GLY A 342 -11.44 -13.44 -16.25
CA GLY A 342 -10.03 -13.74 -16.52
C GLY A 342 -9.59 -13.64 -17.99
N LYS A 343 -10.51 -13.60 -18.96
CA LYS A 343 -10.15 -13.41 -20.38
C LYS A 343 -9.94 -11.94 -20.75
N TYR A 344 -10.82 -11.05 -20.28
CA TYR A 344 -10.79 -9.61 -20.60
C TYR A 344 -11.03 -8.73 -19.35
N PRO A 345 -10.15 -8.79 -18.35
CA PRO A 345 -10.41 -8.13 -17.05
C PRO A 345 -10.60 -6.62 -17.19
N GLU A 346 -9.83 -5.93 -18.03
CA GLU A 346 -9.96 -4.48 -18.20
C GLU A 346 -11.29 -4.06 -18.83
N THR A 347 -11.79 -4.81 -19.80
CA THR A 347 -13.05 -4.50 -20.46
C THR A 347 -14.23 -4.77 -19.53
N VAL A 348 -14.16 -5.84 -18.73
CA VAL A 348 -15.17 -6.13 -17.70
C VAL A 348 -15.26 -5.00 -16.67
N LEU A 349 -14.13 -4.39 -16.31
CA LEU A 349 -14.12 -3.22 -15.43
C LEU A 349 -14.76 -1.99 -16.07
N ASP A 350 -14.57 -1.77 -17.38
CA ASP A 350 -15.28 -0.70 -18.09
C ASP A 350 -16.79 -0.94 -18.07
N CYS A 351 -17.23 -2.20 -18.21
CA CYS A 351 -18.65 -2.56 -18.07
C CYS A 351 -19.18 -2.25 -16.67
N ILE A 352 -18.48 -2.69 -15.63
CA ILE A 352 -18.85 -2.42 -14.23
C ILE A 352 -18.94 -0.91 -13.98
N HIS A 353 -17.98 -0.14 -14.49
CA HIS A 353 -17.98 1.32 -14.38
C HIS A 353 -19.22 1.93 -15.04
N LYS A 354 -19.54 1.55 -16.28
CA LYS A 354 -20.69 2.10 -17.01
C LYS A 354 -22.05 1.72 -16.42
N ILE A 355 -22.19 0.48 -15.96
CA ILE A 355 -23.39 0.04 -15.23
C ILE A 355 -23.52 0.86 -13.94
N GLY A 356 -22.41 1.03 -13.22
CA GLY A 356 -22.36 1.86 -12.02
C GLY A 356 -22.78 3.30 -12.30
N ASP A 357 -22.22 3.95 -13.33
CA ASP A 357 -22.61 5.31 -13.75
C ASP A 357 -24.13 5.44 -13.97
N ALA A 358 -24.72 4.48 -14.69
CA ALA A 358 -26.16 4.48 -14.95
C ALA A 358 -26.97 4.27 -13.66
N VAL A 359 -26.59 3.32 -12.83
CA VAL A 359 -27.25 3.02 -11.54
C VAL A 359 -27.16 4.20 -10.58
N TYR A 360 -26.00 4.83 -10.45
CA TYR A 360 -25.78 5.95 -9.54
C TYR A 360 -26.59 7.19 -9.94
N LYS A 361 -26.73 7.46 -11.25
CA LYS A 361 -27.60 8.52 -11.78
C LYS A 361 -29.06 8.37 -11.36
N THR A 362 -29.57 7.14 -11.18
CA THR A 362 -30.95 6.92 -10.70
C THR A 362 -31.18 7.43 -9.27
N SER A 363 -30.10 7.61 -8.48
CA SER A 363 -30.15 7.95 -7.06
C SER A 363 -30.93 6.98 -6.14
N LYS A 364 -31.45 5.86 -6.65
CA LYS A 364 -32.21 4.85 -5.90
C LYS A 364 -31.26 3.99 -5.05
N ILE A 365 -31.35 4.10 -3.71
CA ILE A 365 -30.42 3.45 -2.76
C ILE A 365 -30.44 1.92 -2.89
N GLU A 366 -31.62 1.32 -3.07
CA GLU A 366 -31.76 -0.14 -3.16
C GLU A 366 -31.08 -0.70 -4.42
N LEU A 367 -31.16 0.02 -5.55
CA LEU A 367 -30.50 -0.37 -6.81
C LEU A 367 -28.99 -0.21 -6.71
N ILE A 368 -28.54 0.90 -6.10
CA ILE A 368 -27.11 1.14 -5.82
C ILE A 368 -26.55 0.04 -4.92
N ASN A 369 -27.24 -0.32 -3.84
CA ASN A 369 -26.81 -1.38 -2.93
C ASN A 369 -26.74 -2.73 -3.64
N HIS A 370 -27.75 -3.07 -4.45
CA HIS A 370 -27.76 -4.30 -5.23
C HIS A 370 -26.64 -4.35 -6.26
N PHE A 371 -26.37 -3.25 -6.95
CA PHE A 371 -25.23 -3.13 -7.85
C PHE A 371 -23.90 -3.30 -7.10
N ILE A 372 -23.74 -2.64 -5.94
CA ILE A 372 -22.53 -2.78 -5.11
C ILE A 372 -22.33 -4.25 -4.72
N ASP A 373 -23.39 -4.94 -4.30
CA ASP A 373 -23.33 -6.37 -3.96
C ASP A 373 -22.84 -7.19 -5.15
N ARG A 374 -23.37 -6.95 -6.35
CA ARG A 374 -22.92 -7.63 -7.57
C ARG A 374 -21.48 -7.27 -7.98
N ALA A 375 -21.07 -6.02 -7.82
CA ALA A 375 -19.71 -5.55 -8.11
C ALA A 375 -18.68 -6.17 -7.16
N VAL A 376 -18.97 -6.20 -5.85
CA VAL A 376 -18.16 -6.88 -4.84
C VAL A 376 -18.16 -8.38 -5.10
N ASP A 377 -19.32 -8.95 -5.47
CA ASP A 377 -19.46 -10.38 -5.75
C ASP A 377 -18.59 -10.85 -6.92
N HIS A 378 -18.46 -10.00 -7.95
CA HIS A 378 -17.64 -10.27 -9.13
C HIS A 378 -16.16 -10.44 -8.77
N GLY A 379 -15.69 -9.70 -7.77
CA GLY A 379 -14.37 -9.83 -7.15
C GLY A 379 -13.36 -8.78 -7.62
N PHE A 380 -12.34 -8.58 -6.77
CA PHE A 380 -11.32 -7.55 -6.95
C PHE A 380 -10.11 -8.04 -7.78
N GLN A 381 -9.54 -7.17 -8.62
CA GLN A 381 -8.32 -7.47 -9.38
C GLN A 381 -7.07 -7.16 -8.53
N PHE A 382 -6.43 -8.18 -7.98
CA PHE A 382 -5.21 -8.04 -7.17
C PHE A 382 -3.95 -7.79 -8.01
N PRO A 383 -2.87 -7.22 -7.44
CA PRO A 383 -1.62 -6.95 -8.15
C PRO A 383 -0.98 -8.16 -8.84
N MET A 384 -1.09 -9.35 -8.22
CA MET A 384 -0.55 -10.63 -8.73
C MET A 384 0.88 -10.52 -9.29
N ILE A 385 1.78 -9.93 -8.50
CA ILE A 385 3.18 -9.70 -8.90
C ILE A 385 3.91 -11.04 -9.03
N LYS A 386 4.44 -11.35 -10.22
CA LYS A 386 5.14 -12.61 -10.53
C LYS A 386 6.67 -12.50 -10.57
N GLY A 387 7.21 -11.30 -10.43
CA GLY A 387 8.65 -11.04 -10.52
C GLY A 387 8.97 -9.89 -11.47
N THR A 388 10.22 -9.84 -11.94
CA THR A 388 10.69 -8.90 -12.96
C THR A 388 11.17 -9.69 -14.18
N GLY A 389 10.80 -9.29 -15.39
CA GLY A 389 11.24 -9.95 -16.63
C GLY A 389 12.64 -9.52 -17.07
N ASP A 390 13.22 -10.22 -18.06
CA ASP A 390 14.48 -9.82 -18.70
C ASP A 390 14.35 -8.56 -19.58
N ASP A 391 13.11 -8.11 -19.80
CA ASP A 391 12.76 -6.77 -20.30
C ASP A 391 12.85 -5.68 -19.20
N TRP A 392 13.24 -6.07 -17.99
CA TRP A 392 13.38 -5.25 -16.79
C TRP A 392 12.05 -4.65 -16.30
N GLN A 393 10.92 -5.17 -16.80
CA GLN A 393 9.59 -4.73 -16.37
C GLN A 393 9.04 -5.62 -15.25
N ILE A 394 8.34 -5.00 -14.31
CA ILE A 394 7.61 -5.73 -13.27
C ILE A 394 6.40 -6.42 -13.89
N LYS A 395 6.35 -7.75 -13.76
CA LYS A 395 5.22 -8.57 -14.23
C LYS A 395 4.10 -8.53 -13.19
N SER A 396 3.07 -7.71 -13.46
CA SER A 396 1.88 -7.54 -12.60
C SER A 396 0.57 -7.60 -13.41
N ASN A 397 -0.56 -7.71 -12.70
CA ASN A 397 -1.88 -7.59 -13.28
C ASN A 397 -2.20 -6.13 -13.65
N LEU A 398 -2.26 -5.83 -14.95
CA LEU A 398 -2.55 -4.49 -15.47
C LEU A 398 -3.94 -3.96 -15.06
N ALA A 399 -4.90 -4.86 -14.86
CA ALA A 399 -6.26 -4.48 -14.45
C ALA A 399 -6.36 -4.01 -12.99
N HIS A 400 -5.32 -4.18 -12.16
CA HIS A 400 -5.33 -3.81 -10.75
C HIS A 400 -5.57 -2.30 -10.54
N VAL A 401 -4.73 -1.45 -11.14
CA VAL A 401 -4.83 0.01 -11.01
C VAL A 401 -6.16 0.51 -11.59
N LYS A 402 -6.58 -0.06 -12.73
CA LYS A 402 -7.88 0.24 -13.35
C LYS A 402 -9.04 -0.09 -12.43
N ASN A 403 -8.99 -1.22 -11.71
CA ASN A 403 -10.04 -1.61 -10.77
C ASN A 403 -10.16 -0.61 -9.60
N ILE A 404 -9.03 -0.13 -9.07
CA ILE A 404 -9.02 0.90 -8.03
C ILE A 404 -9.65 2.18 -8.56
N ARG A 405 -9.28 2.64 -9.77
CA ARG A 405 -9.85 3.83 -10.42
C ARG A 405 -11.36 3.73 -10.57
N VAL A 406 -11.85 2.62 -11.12
CA VAL A 406 -13.28 2.40 -11.30
C VAL A 406 -14.03 2.46 -9.96
N PHE A 407 -13.51 1.81 -8.92
CA PHE A 407 -14.16 1.84 -7.62
C PHE A 407 -14.12 3.24 -7.00
N MET A 408 -12.99 3.95 -7.06
CA MET A 408 -12.88 5.33 -6.58
C MET A 408 -13.80 6.29 -7.31
N ASP A 409 -13.89 6.19 -8.63
CA ASP A 409 -14.79 7.01 -9.47
C ASP A 409 -16.26 6.78 -9.11
N LEU A 410 -16.69 5.52 -8.95
CA LEU A 410 -18.05 5.19 -8.51
C LEU A 410 -18.35 5.68 -7.09
N ILE A 411 -17.40 5.55 -6.17
CA ILE A 411 -17.54 6.06 -4.81
C ILE A 411 -17.65 7.59 -4.83
N GLY A 412 -16.84 8.27 -5.64
CA GLY A 412 -16.80 9.73 -5.76
C GLY A 412 -18.12 10.35 -6.26
N GLN A 413 -18.97 9.60 -6.96
CA GLN A 413 -20.29 10.09 -7.40
C GLN A 413 -21.23 10.34 -6.22
N HIS A 414 -21.30 9.41 -5.27
CA HIS A 414 -22.14 9.54 -4.07
C HIS A 414 -21.48 8.88 -2.83
N PRO A 415 -20.43 9.49 -2.23
CA PRO A 415 -19.60 8.84 -1.22
C PRO A 415 -20.40 8.29 -0.01
N LYS A 416 -21.40 9.04 0.45
CA LYS A 416 -22.30 8.62 1.54
C LYS A 416 -23.08 7.33 1.24
N LYS A 417 -23.56 7.15 0.00
CA LYS A 417 -24.29 5.95 -0.44
C LYS A 417 -23.34 4.79 -0.75
N SER A 418 -22.08 5.08 -1.05
CA SER A 418 -21.05 4.10 -1.44
C SER A 418 -20.20 3.55 -0.30
N ARG A 419 -20.58 3.78 0.96
CA ARG A 419 -19.82 3.27 2.15
C ARG A 419 -19.47 1.79 2.05
N ARG A 420 -20.38 0.96 1.54
CA ARG A 420 -20.17 -0.48 1.34
C ARG A 420 -19.11 -0.77 0.26
N LEU A 421 -19.10 -0.03 -0.86
CA LEU A 421 -18.10 -0.20 -1.90
C LEU A 421 -16.72 0.29 -1.45
N LEU A 422 -16.67 1.42 -0.74
CA LEU A 422 -15.44 1.94 -0.14
C LEU A 422 -14.85 0.97 0.90
N SER A 423 -15.70 0.38 1.73
CA SER A 423 -15.33 -0.70 2.66
C SER A 423 -14.73 -1.91 1.93
N ALA A 424 -15.37 -2.37 0.84
CA ALA A 424 -14.87 -3.49 0.04
C ALA A 424 -13.52 -3.18 -0.62
N LEU A 425 -13.31 -1.95 -1.09
CA LEU A 425 -12.04 -1.49 -1.63
C LEU A 425 -10.94 -1.51 -0.55
N ILE A 426 -11.20 -0.93 0.63
CA ILE A 426 -10.26 -0.91 1.75
C ILE A 426 -9.86 -2.34 2.15
N ILE A 427 -10.82 -3.25 2.28
CA ILE A 427 -10.58 -4.66 2.62
C ILE A 427 -9.68 -5.32 1.56
N SER A 428 -10.04 -5.16 0.28
CA SER A 428 -9.30 -5.79 -0.83
C SER A 428 -7.85 -5.30 -0.88
N LEU A 429 -7.62 -3.99 -0.76
CA LEU A 429 -6.28 -3.40 -0.77
C LEU A 429 -5.46 -3.77 0.48
N SER A 430 -6.11 -3.85 1.64
CA SER A 430 -5.46 -4.21 2.91
C SER A 430 -4.97 -5.67 2.91
N ILE A 431 -5.81 -6.60 2.41
CA ILE A 431 -5.53 -8.04 2.42
C ILE A 431 -4.62 -8.47 1.26
N GLY A 432 -4.91 -7.98 0.05
CA GLY A 432 -4.24 -8.43 -1.18
C GLY A 432 -3.19 -7.48 -1.74
N GLY A 433 -2.99 -6.31 -1.11
CA GLY A 433 -1.96 -5.36 -1.45
C GLY A 433 -2.28 -4.40 -2.58
N VAL A 434 -1.39 -3.44 -2.73
CA VAL A 434 -1.49 -2.34 -3.68
C VAL A 434 -0.20 -2.25 -4.48
N PHE A 435 -0.32 -2.15 -5.80
CA PHE A 435 0.82 -1.90 -6.68
C PHE A 435 0.47 -0.81 -7.67
N ILE A 436 1.13 0.34 -7.52
CA ILE A 436 0.96 1.52 -8.37
C ILE A 436 2.35 1.98 -8.76
N LYS A 437 2.58 2.21 -10.05
CA LYS A 437 3.82 2.78 -10.59
C LYS A 437 3.71 4.29 -10.54
N ASP A 438 4.85 4.97 -10.41
CA ASP A 438 4.87 6.44 -10.47
C ASP A 438 4.32 6.98 -11.80
N THR A 439 4.59 6.24 -12.88
CA THR A 439 4.13 6.54 -14.25
C THR A 439 2.62 6.43 -14.44
N ASP A 440 1.90 5.80 -13.49
CA ASP A 440 0.44 5.72 -13.57
C ASP A 440 -0.22 7.07 -13.28
N LEU A 441 0.51 8.05 -12.73
CA LEU A 441 0.02 9.39 -12.37
C LEU A 441 -1.22 9.37 -11.44
N PHE A 442 -1.22 8.40 -10.52
CA PHE A 442 -2.29 8.20 -9.55
C PHE A 442 -2.59 9.39 -8.61
N PRO A 443 -1.67 10.34 -8.34
CA PRO A 443 -2.03 11.59 -7.64
C PRO A 443 -3.20 12.37 -8.28
N ARG A 444 -3.36 12.30 -9.60
CA ARG A 444 -4.50 12.89 -10.32
C ARG A 444 -5.83 12.23 -9.93
N ASP A 445 -5.82 10.90 -9.82
CA ASP A 445 -7.00 10.11 -9.45
C ASP A 445 -7.43 10.42 -8.00
N ILE A 446 -6.46 10.56 -7.09
CA ILE A 446 -6.73 10.97 -5.71
C ILE A 446 -7.31 12.39 -5.68
N THR A 447 -6.72 13.33 -6.40
CA THR A 447 -7.21 14.71 -6.47
C THR A 447 -8.64 14.78 -6.98
N LYS A 448 -8.97 14.04 -8.05
CA LYS A 448 -10.34 13.93 -8.56
C LYS A 448 -11.29 13.41 -7.48
N PHE A 449 -10.89 12.38 -6.73
CA PHE A 449 -11.69 11.81 -5.65
C PHE A 449 -11.88 12.77 -4.46
N LEU A 450 -10.87 13.58 -4.12
CA LEU A 450 -10.97 14.60 -3.06
C LEU A 450 -11.83 15.82 -3.45
N ASN A 451 -12.16 15.96 -4.73
CA ASN A 451 -13.12 16.95 -5.21
C ASN A 451 -14.58 16.46 -5.19
N SER A 452 -14.83 15.26 -4.64
CA SER A 452 -16.16 14.75 -4.33
C SER A 452 -16.60 15.13 -2.91
N ASP A 453 -17.89 14.95 -2.59
CA ASP A 453 -18.48 15.16 -1.25
C ASP A 453 -18.04 14.06 -0.26
N ILE A 454 -16.77 14.12 0.15
CA ILE A 454 -16.13 13.10 0.99
C ILE A 454 -16.35 13.31 2.49
N GLU A 455 -16.87 14.46 2.93
CA GLU A 455 -17.07 14.78 4.36
C GLU A 455 -17.83 13.68 5.12
N PRO A 456 -18.97 13.13 4.61
CA PRO A 456 -19.73 12.10 5.31
C PRO A 456 -18.99 10.77 5.51
N VAL A 457 -17.89 10.57 4.79
CA VAL A 457 -17.09 9.33 4.82
C VAL A 457 -15.60 9.61 5.03
N PHE A 458 -15.27 10.77 5.59
CA PHE A 458 -13.88 11.25 5.70
C PHE A 458 -12.97 10.26 6.43
N ASN A 459 -13.43 9.64 7.52
CA ASN A 459 -12.67 8.60 8.23
C ASN A 459 -12.31 7.42 7.30
N LEU A 460 -13.25 6.95 6.46
CA LEU A 460 -12.99 5.87 5.51
C LEU A 460 -12.05 6.31 4.37
N VAL A 461 -12.16 7.56 3.92
CA VAL A 461 -11.23 8.13 2.93
C VAL A 461 -9.80 8.12 3.47
N LYS A 462 -9.59 8.46 4.75
CA LYS A 462 -8.26 8.35 5.37
C LYS A 462 -7.80 6.90 5.52
N GLN A 463 -8.70 5.98 5.89
CA GLN A 463 -8.37 4.55 5.92
C GLN A 463 -7.92 4.01 4.56
N LEU A 464 -8.60 4.41 3.46
CA LEU A 464 -8.20 4.09 2.09
C LEU A 464 -6.85 4.74 1.74
N SER A 465 -6.70 6.02 2.01
CA SER A 465 -5.53 6.81 1.65
C SER A 465 -4.24 6.25 2.26
N ARG A 466 -4.29 5.77 3.52
CA ARG A 466 -3.14 5.11 4.17
C ARG A 466 -2.67 3.81 3.47
N LEU A 467 -3.51 3.19 2.65
CA LEU A 467 -3.16 2.00 1.87
C LEU A 467 -2.51 2.34 0.52
N LEU A 468 -2.68 3.57 0.03
CA LEU A 468 -2.23 3.99 -1.30
C LEU A 468 -0.81 4.57 -1.21
N PRO A 469 0.20 3.93 -1.82
CA PRO A 469 1.57 4.43 -1.80
C PRO A 469 1.78 5.49 -2.90
N ALA A 470 0.91 6.51 -2.94
CA ALA A 470 0.83 7.52 -3.99
C ALA A 470 0.99 8.96 -3.47
N PHE A 471 1.13 9.16 -2.15
CA PHE A 471 1.30 10.48 -1.52
C PHE A 471 2.75 10.98 -1.58
N PHE A 472 3.27 11.09 -2.81
CA PHE A 472 4.54 11.71 -3.17
C PHE A 472 4.32 12.79 -4.21
N ASN A 473 5.14 13.82 -4.20
CA ASN A 473 5.08 14.93 -5.15
C ASN A 473 6.05 14.75 -6.32
N GLU A 474 7.09 13.93 -6.18
CA GLU A 474 8.09 13.66 -7.22
C GLU A 474 7.79 12.36 -7.97
N ILE A 475 7.63 12.46 -9.29
CA ILE A 475 7.44 11.32 -10.21
C ILE A 475 8.82 10.81 -10.62
N GLY A 476 9.07 9.52 -10.40
CA GLY A 476 10.38 8.92 -10.68
C GLY A 476 11.44 9.28 -9.63
N ALA A 477 12.70 9.04 -9.95
CA ALA A 477 13.82 9.43 -9.07
C ALA A 477 14.46 10.73 -9.54
N GLU A 478 14.29 11.80 -8.76
CA GLU A 478 14.86 13.12 -9.00
C GLU A 478 15.68 13.60 -7.79
N GLY A 479 16.37 14.74 -7.94
CA GLY A 479 17.15 15.39 -6.89
C GLY A 479 18.06 14.44 -6.10
N HIS A 480 17.98 14.51 -4.78
CA HIS A 480 18.80 13.71 -3.86
C HIS A 480 18.66 12.19 -4.06
N LEU A 481 17.46 11.72 -4.41
CA LEU A 481 17.21 10.29 -4.61
C LEU A 481 17.98 9.76 -5.84
N ARG A 482 18.04 10.56 -6.90
CA ARG A 482 18.82 10.25 -8.10
C ARG A 482 20.32 10.32 -7.84
N ASP A 483 20.76 11.32 -7.08
CA ASP A 483 22.18 11.53 -6.79
C ASP A 483 22.76 10.41 -5.94
N ILE A 484 22.08 10.02 -4.85
CA ILE A 484 22.57 8.97 -3.95
C ILE A 484 22.62 7.61 -4.64
N SER A 485 21.60 7.28 -5.44
CA SER A 485 21.54 6.02 -6.19
C SER A 485 22.59 5.96 -7.30
N THR A 486 22.87 7.09 -7.96
CA THR A 486 23.92 7.18 -8.99
C THR A 486 25.31 7.07 -8.38
N ARG A 487 25.58 7.80 -7.28
CA ARG A 487 26.86 7.73 -6.56
C ARG A 487 27.13 6.34 -6.00
N LEU A 488 26.11 5.66 -5.48
CA LEU A 488 26.22 4.29 -4.99
C LEU A 488 26.64 3.29 -6.09
N ASP A 489 26.05 3.39 -7.28
CA ASP A 489 26.40 2.57 -8.46
C ASP A 489 27.79 2.92 -9.02
N GLU A 490 28.13 4.21 -9.08
CA GLU A 490 29.41 4.70 -9.60
C GLU A 490 30.59 4.41 -8.67
N ALA A 491 30.37 4.33 -7.36
CA ALA A 491 31.39 3.91 -6.39
C ALA A 491 31.97 2.52 -6.70
N CYS A 492 31.17 1.64 -7.32
CA CYS A 492 31.61 0.32 -7.78
C CYS A 492 32.00 0.28 -9.27
N LEU A 493 32.18 1.45 -9.92
CA LEU A 493 32.37 1.57 -11.37
C LEU A 493 31.29 0.82 -12.18
N ARG A 494 30.06 0.73 -11.65
CA ARG A 494 28.92 -0.02 -12.22
C ARG A 494 29.17 -1.51 -12.45
N LYS A 495 30.11 -2.09 -11.70
CA LYS A 495 30.42 -3.54 -11.74
C LYS A 495 29.52 -4.37 -10.82
N ASP A 496 28.93 -3.75 -9.80
CA ASP A 496 27.94 -4.39 -8.93
C ASP A 496 26.59 -4.47 -9.65
N ARG A 497 26.28 -5.63 -10.24
CA ARG A 497 25.06 -5.85 -11.05
C ARG A 497 23.78 -5.63 -10.26
N LEU A 498 23.75 -6.01 -8.98
CA LEU A 498 22.57 -5.85 -8.13
C LEU A 498 22.28 -4.37 -7.88
N ILE A 499 23.29 -3.60 -7.50
CA ILE A 499 23.15 -2.15 -7.27
C ILE A 499 22.87 -1.40 -8.57
N HIS A 500 23.51 -1.80 -9.68
CA HIS A 500 23.23 -1.22 -10.99
C HIS A 500 21.75 -1.40 -11.38
N PHE A 501 21.22 -2.62 -11.19
CA PHE A 501 19.82 -2.91 -11.44
C PHE A 501 18.89 -2.13 -10.48
N LEU A 502 19.19 -2.11 -9.18
CA LEU A 502 18.42 -1.34 -8.19
C LEU A 502 18.30 0.14 -8.57
N ARG A 503 19.41 0.77 -8.98
CA ARG A 503 19.42 2.15 -9.48
C ARG A 503 18.53 2.29 -10.71
N LYS A 504 18.66 1.39 -11.69
CA LYS A 504 17.89 1.47 -12.94
C LYS A 504 16.39 1.29 -12.71
N GLN A 505 16.01 0.35 -11.84
CA GLN A 505 14.63 0.18 -11.42
C GLN A 505 14.09 1.44 -10.73
N CYS A 506 14.91 2.08 -9.89
CA CYS A 506 14.57 3.36 -9.26
C CYS A 506 14.35 4.49 -10.27
N HIS A 507 15.08 4.52 -11.38
CA HIS A 507 15.03 5.62 -12.35
C HIS A 507 13.98 5.44 -13.45
N VAL A 508 13.69 4.18 -13.83
CA VAL A 508 12.90 3.86 -15.04
C VAL A 508 11.50 3.34 -14.70
N GLU A 509 11.36 2.54 -13.64
CA GLU A 509 10.10 1.90 -13.24
C GLU A 509 9.86 2.03 -11.72
N SER A 510 9.94 3.26 -11.24
CA SER A 510 9.79 3.61 -9.83
C SER A 510 8.41 3.19 -9.30
N SER A 511 8.41 2.53 -8.15
CA SER A 511 7.20 2.16 -7.42
C SER A 511 7.56 1.89 -5.96
N SER A 512 6.57 1.86 -5.07
CA SER A 512 6.76 1.56 -3.64
C SER A 512 7.40 0.22 -3.34
N ARG A 513 7.35 -0.73 -4.30
CA ARG A 513 8.02 -2.02 -4.23
C ARG A 513 9.53 -1.89 -4.02
N ILE A 514 10.13 -0.79 -4.49
CA ILE A 514 11.57 -0.57 -4.34
C ILE A 514 12.01 -0.43 -2.88
N VAL A 515 11.11 0.01 -1.99
CA VAL A 515 11.36 0.09 -0.55
C VAL A 515 11.56 -1.31 0.04
N ASP A 516 10.81 -2.29 -0.44
CA ASP A 516 10.98 -3.68 0.00
C ASP A 516 12.17 -4.33 -0.71
N PHE A 517 12.43 -3.97 -1.98
CA PHE A 517 13.60 -4.45 -2.70
C PHE A 517 14.91 -4.05 -2.01
N ILE A 518 15.07 -2.77 -1.63
CA ILE A 518 16.29 -2.31 -0.95
C ILE A 518 16.47 -2.95 0.44
N GLN A 519 15.38 -3.26 1.15
CA GLN A 519 15.45 -4.02 2.40
C GLN A 519 16.02 -5.42 2.17
N GLU A 520 15.57 -6.11 1.12
CA GLU A 520 16.09 -7.43 0.77
C GLU A 520 17.53 -7.35 0.25
N VAL A 521 17.95 -6.25 -0.38
CA VAL A 521 19.37 -6.00 -0.70
C VAL A 521 20.23 -5.85 0.56
N ILE A 522 19.76 -5.09 1.55
CA ILE A 522 20.47 -4.93 2.85
C ILE A 522 20.55 -6.27 3.60
N LEU A 523 19.46 -7.06 3.61
CA LEU A 523 19.44 -8.40 4.21
C LEU A 523 20.36 -9.37 3.47
N PHE A 524 20.43 -9.27 2.14
CA PHE A 524 21.37 -10.03 1.35
C PHE A 524 22.82 -9.65 1.68
N TRP A 525 23.16 -8.36 1.79
CA TRP A 525 24.50 -7.93 2.22
C TRP A 525 24.85 -8.45 3.61
N LYS A 526 23.88 -8.55 4.53
CA LYS A 526 24.10 -9.11 5.87
C LYS A 526 24.32 -10.63 5.85
N THR A 527 23.51 -11.37 5.11
CA THR A 527 23.46 -12.85 5.20
C THR A 527 24.29 -13.56 4.12
N GLY A 528 24.34 -13.00 2.92
CA GLY A 528 24.78 -13.65 1.69
C GLY A 528 23.71 -14.52 1.02
N ASP A 529 22.50 -14.64 1.59
CA ASP A 529 21.41 -15.43 1.01
C ASP A 529 20.67 -14.61 -0.06
N LYS A 530 20.93 -14.91 -1.34
CA LYS A 530 20.27 -14.24 -2.46
C LYS A 530 18.84 -14.72 -2.73
N LYS A 531 18.35 -15.80 -2.12
CA LYS A 531 17.07 -16.46 -2.50
C LYS A 531 15.87 -15.51 -2.54
N LYS A 532 15.79 -14.54 -1.63
CA LYS A 532 14.68 -13.58 -1.61
C LYS A 532 14.76 -12.52 -2.72
N LEU A 533 15.94 -12.28 -3.28
CA LEU A 533 16.13 -11.34 -4.39
C LEU A 533 15.48 -11.84 -5.69
N GLU A 534 15.28 -13.15 -5.86
CA GLU A 534 14.66 -13.77 -7.04
C GLU A 534 13.31 -13.14 -7.38
N LEU A 535 12.57 -12.68 -6.37
CA LEU A 535 11.28 -12.02 -6.58
C LEU A 535 11.43 -10.63 -7.24
N TYR A 536 12.57 -9.95 -7.07
CA TYR A 536 12.76 -8.55 -7.44
C TYR A 536 13.65 -8.35 -8.67
N VAL A 537 14.57 -9.27 -8.95
CA VAL A 537 15.51 -9.16 -10.09
C VAL A 537 15.12 -10.09 -11.26
N PRO A 538 15.50 -9.75 -12.50
CA PRO A 538 15.37 -10.66 -13.64
C PRO A 538 16.16 -11.96 -13.44
N PRO A 539 15.73 -13.08 -14.05
CA PRO A 539 16.45 -14.36 -13.98
C PRO A 539 17.91 -14.29 -14.42
N SER A 540 18.19 -13.52 -15.49
CA SER A 540 19.56 -13.26 -15.97
C SER A 540 20.44 -12.63 -14.88
N ILE A 541 19.96 -11.53 -14.28
CA ILE A 541 20.68 -10.81 -13.21
C ILE A 541 20.81 -11.67 -11.96
N PHE A 542 19.78 -12.45 -11.60
CA PHE A 542 19.82 -13.33 -10.43
C PHE A 542 20.99 -14.34 -10.47
N GLN A 543 21.27 -14.86 -11.66
CA GLN A 543 22.38 -15.79 -11.88
C GLN A 543 23.74 -15.10 -11.71
N GLU A 544 23.87 -13.85 -12.15
CA GLU A 544 25.09 -13.02 -12.05
C GLU A 544 25.37 -12.46 -10.64
N ILE A 545 24.44 -12.56 -9.68
CA ILE A 545 24.68 -12.07 -8.31
C ILE A 545 25.57 -13.05 -7.54
N ASP A 546 26.78 -12.61 -7.21
CA ASP A 546 27.72 -13.33 -6.34
C ASP A 546 27.34 -13.23 -4.86
N ALA A 547 27.40 -14.35 -4.12
CA ALA A 547 27.08 -14.40 -2.69
C ALA A 547 28.24 -13.98 -1.76
N SER A 548 29.43 -13.76 -2.33
CA SER A 548 30.68 -13.39 -1.66
C SER A 548 31.56 -12.62 -2.64
N GLY A 549 32.47 -11.80 -2.13
CA GLY A 549 33.43 -11.08 -2.96
C GLY A 549 33.55 -9.59 -2.60
N PRO A 550 34.27 -8.80 -3.41
CA PRO A 550 34.70 -7.46 -3.05
C PRO A 550 33.55 -6.48 -2.79
N PHE A 551 32.34 -6.77 -3.30
CA PHE A 551 31.17 -5.92 -3.10
C PHE A 551 30.23 -6.38 -1.97
N ILE A 552 30.48 -7.53 -1.35
CA ILE A 552 29.60 -8.14 -0.34
C ILE A 552 30.32 -8.33 1.00
N ASP A 553 31.59 -8.73 0.99
CA ASP A 553 32.30 -9.13 2.21
C ASP A 553 32.49 -7.98 3.19
N GLY A 554 32.87 -6.79 2.70
CA GLY A 554 32.99 -5.58 3.52
C GLY A 554 31.67 -5.12 4.15
N PRO A 555 30.59 -4.92 3.35
CA PRO A 555 29.26 -4.61 3.88
C PRO A 555 28.73 -5.65 4.89
N LYS A 556 29.02 -6.94 4.65
CA LYS A 556 28.65 -8.03 5.56
C LYS A 556 29.27 -7.88 6.95
N ILE A 557 30.56 -7.55 7.02
CA ILE A 557 31.24 -7.30 8.31
C ILE A 557 30.56 -6.14 9.04
N ILE A 558 30.33 -5.00 8.37
CA ILE A 558 29.68 -3.82 8.96
C ILE A 558 28.30 -4.17 9.52
N LEU A 559 27.44 -4.82 8.72
CA LEU A 559 26.06 -5.13 9.11
C LEU A 559 25.99 -6.13 10.28
N ASN A 560 26.90 -7.11 10.33
CA ASN A 560 26.98 -8.04 11.46
C ASN A 560 27.50 -7.37 12.74
N THR A 561 28.41 -6.40 12.64
CA THR A 561 28.83 -5.59 13.80
C THR A 561 27.67 -4.74 14.33
N LEU A 562 26.84 -4.16 13.45
CA LEU A 562 25.66 -3.39 13.87
C LEU A 562 24.59 -4.26 14.57
N GLU A 563 24.46 -5.53 14.19
CA GLU A 563 23.54 -6.47 14.87
C GLU A 563 23.89 -6.69 16.34
N SER A 564 25.18 -6.67 16.70
CA SER A 564 25.62 -6.75 18.10
C SER A 564 25.20 -5.55 18.96
N LYS A 565 24.73 -4.46 18.33
CA LYS A 565 24.20 -3.25 18.95
C LYS A 565 22.67 -3.14 18.83
N ASP A 566 21.96 -4.27 18.86
CA ASP A 566 20.48 -4.41 18.78
C ASP A 566 19.84 -3.91 17.46
N MET A 567 20.61 -3.78 16.36
CA MET A 567 20.08 -3.43 15.03
C MET A 567 20.07 -4.64 14.10
N SER A 568 19.00 -5.42 14.17
CA SER A 568 18.92 -6.73 13.52
C SER A 568 18.20 -6.70 12.17
N LEU A 569 17.19 -5.83 12.02
CA LEU A 569 16.33 -5.72 10.85
C LEU A 569 16.58 -4.39 10.11
N PRO A 570 16.37 -4.34 8.77
CA PRO A 570 16.52 -3.10 8.00
C PRO A 570 15.73 -1.91 8.57
N LYS A 571 14.55 -2.16 9.14
CA LYS A 571 13.71 -1.12 9.74
C LYS A 571 14.32 -0.50 10.99
N ASP A 572 15.18 -1.22 11.71
CA ASP A 572 15.83 -0.71 12.92
C ASP A 572 16.77 0.46 12.57
N TYR A 573 17.36 0.44 11.36
CA TYR A 573 18.20 1.54 10.85
C TYR A 573 17.42 2.83 10.58
N LEU A 574 16.10 2.78 10.49
CA LEU A 574 15.29 3.97 10.32
C LEU A 574 15.13 4.72 11.66
N ILE A 575 15.16 4.02 12.79
CA ILE A 575 14.87 4.57 14.12
C ILE A 575 15.95 5.56 14.59
N TYR A 576 17.23 5.29 14.31
CA TYR A 576 18.34 6.13 14.76
C TYR A 576 18.53 7.37 13.87
N THR A 577 19.32 8.36 14.31
CA THR A 577 19.71 9.47 13.43
C THR A 577 20.78 9.04 12.44
N GLU A 578 20.83 9.68 11.27
CA GLU A 578 21.85 9.38 10.25
C GLU A 578 23.27 9.54 10.80
N GLU A 579 23.52 10.61 11.58
CA GLU A 579 24.80 10.85 12.26
C GLU A 579 25.19 9.73 13.24
N ALA A 580 24.23 9.24 14.04
CA ALA A 580 24.50 8.16 14.99
C ALA A 580 24.90 6.87 14.27
N ILE A 581 24.17 6.50 13.22
CA ILE A 581 24.49 5.31 12.42
C ILE A 581 25.84 5.48 11.73
N PHE A 582 26.13 6.67 11.19
CA PHE A 582 27.38 6.92 10.48
C PHE A 582 28.59 6.83 11.40
N ASN A 583 28.48 7.29 12.65
CA ASN A 583 29.52 7.13 13.65
C ASN A 583 29.77 5.65 13.96
N LEU A 584 28.70 4.88 14.17
CA LEU A 584 28.80 3.43 14.41
C LEU A 584 29.45 2.68 13.25
N ILE A 585 29.15 3.08 11.99
CA ILE A 585 29.79 2.50 10.80
C ILE A 585 31.29 2.86 10.73
N ASN A 586 31.71 4.04 11.20
CA ASN A 586 33.13 4.43 11.19
C ASN A 586 33.97 3.68 12.23
N GLU A 587 33.35 3.22 13.32
CA GLU A 587 34.02 2.47 14.40
C GLU A 587 34.36 1.02 14.02
N VAL A 588 33.77 0.46 12.96
CA VAL A 588 33.98 -0.95 12.58
C VAL A 588 35.41 -1.17 12.08
N GLU A 589 36.23 -1.99 12.72
CA GLU A 589 37.59 -2.27 12.23
C GLU A 589 37.61 -3.32 11.10
N GLY A 590 38.68 -3.33 10.29
CA GLY A 590 38.90 -4.38 9.27
C GLY A 590 38.10 -4.25 7.97
N VAL A 591 37.56 -3.06 7.67
CA VAL A 591 36.73 -2.81 6.47
C VAL A 591 37.25 -1.58 5.71
N ALA A 592 37.20 -1.63 4.37
CA ALA A 592 37.66 -0.55 3.51
C ALA A 592 36.72 0.68 3.55
N ASP A 593 37.27 1.88 3.29
CA ASP A 593 36.48 3.13 3.27
C ASP A 593 35.38 3.12 2.21
N LEU A 594 35.62 2.43 1.09
CA LEU A 594 34.62 2.24 0.04
C LEU A 594 33.37 1.54 0.58
N ASP A 595 33.54 0.46 1.36
CA ASP A 595 32.43 -0.31 1.91
C ASP A 595 31.67 0.47 2.97
N ARG A 596 32.37 1.23 3.82
CA ARG A 596 31.71 2.18 4.74
C ARG A 596 30.84 3.17 3.98
N SER A 597 31.38 3.76 2.92
CA SER A 597 30.67 4.74 2.09
C SER A 597 29.44 4.11 1.41
N ARG A 598 29.56 2.88 0.90
CA ARG A 598 28.45 2.12 0.29
C ARG A 598 27.33 1.82 1.30
N VAL A 599 27.67 1.36 2.51
CA VAL A 599 26.67 1.09 3.56
C VAL A 599 25.98 2.38 4.02
N LYS A 600 26.71 3.49 4.14
CA LYS A 600 26.09 4.79 4.43
C LYS A 600 25.13 5.23 3.31
N MET A 601 25.55 5.10 2.05
CA MET A 601 24.73 5.47 0.89
C MET A 601 23.49 4.58 0.72
N ILE A 602 23.57 3.26 0.97
CA ILE A 602 22.38 2.38 0.88
C ILE A 602 21.37 2.72 1.99
N PHE A 603 21.83 3.09 3.20
CA PHE A 603 20.94 3.51 4.28
C PHE A 603 20.30 4.88 4.00
N GLY A 604 21.07 5.85 3.50
CA GLY A 604 20.51 7.13 3.03
C GLY A 604 19.51 6.93 1.89
N PHE A 605 19.81 6.02 0.95
CA PHE A 605 18.93 5.70 -0.17
C PHE A 605 17.62 5.05 0.32
N TYR A 606 17.72 4.10 1.27
CA TYR A 606 16.57 3.47 1.90
C TYR A 606 15.69 4.49 2.64
N ARG A 607 16.29 5.43 3.38
CA ARG A 607 15.57 6.51 4.07
C ARG A 607 14.76 7.37 3.10
N LEU A 608 15.36 7.84 2.02
CA LEU A 608 14.69 8.68 1.02
C LEU A 608 13.55 7.93 0.31
N LEU A 609 13.76 6.65 -0.04
CA LEU A 609 12.71 5.80 -0.61
C LEU A 609 11.55 5.58 0.37
N ASN A 610 11.87 5.36 1.65
CA ASN A 610 10.85 5.19 2.69
C ASN A 610 10.05 6.48 2.89
N GLN A 611 10.71 7.64 2.93
CA GLN A 611 10.06 8.95 3.03
C GLN A 611 9.14 9.26 1.84
N LYS A 612 9.54 8.82 0.64
CA LYS A 612 8.73 8.99 -0.58
C LYS A 612 7.45 8.16 -0.54
N TYR A 613 7.54 6.86 -0.23
CA TYR A 613 6.41 5.92 -0.41
C TYR A 613 5.68 5.51 0.87
N ARG A 614 6.27 5.73 2.05
CA ARG A 614 5.66 5.44 3.35
C ARG A 614 5.34 6.74 4.08
N ILE A 615 4.38 6.67 4.98
CA ILE A 615 3.90 7.80 5.79
C ILE A 615 4.78 7.97 7.05
N ASP A 616 5.70 7.05 7.30
CA ASP A 616 6.53 7.00 8.52
C ASP A 616 7.62 8.10 8.54
N ASN A 617 7.82 8.68 9.73
CA ASN A 617 8.35 10.04 9.93
C ASN A 617 9.82 10.10 10.37
N LEU A 618 10.76 9.93 9.44
CA LEU A 618 12.19 10.01 9.80
C LEU A 618 12.80 11.40 9.65
N GLU A 619 12.38 12.18 8.65
CA GLU A 619 12.99 13.48 8.32
C GLU A 619 11.94 14.51 7.87
N PHE A 620 10.85 14.62 8.63
CA PHE A 620 9.70 15.42 8.24
C PHE A 620 10.01 16.91 8.01
N LYS A 621 10.97 17.51 8.73
CA LYS A 621 11.42 18.90 8.48
C LYS A 621 12.02 19.08 7.08
N LYS A 622 12.83 18.13 6.61
CA LYS A 622 13.44 18.15 5.27
C LYS A 622 12.38 17.95 4.20
N TYR A 623 11.39 17.10 4.48
CA TYR A 623 10.21 16.93 3.62
C TYR A 623 9.43 18.23 3.45
N LEU A 624 9.23 19.02 4.52
CA LEU A 624 8.47 20.27 4.42
C LEU A 624 9.14 21.32 3.52
N SER A 625 10.47 21.25 3.37
CA SER A 625 11.21 22.18 2.51
C SER A 625 10.94 21.99 1.01
N THR A 626 10.36 20.85 0.61
CA THR A 626 10.02 20.57 -0.80
C THR A 626 8.60 21.02 -1.17
N PHE A 627 7.77 21.43 -0.21
CA PHE A 627 6.43 21.94 -0.50
C PHE A 627 6.48 23.42 -0.82
N ASN A 628 6.01 23.76 -2.02
CA ASN A 628 5.82 25.15 -2.43
C ASN A 628 4.40 25.28 -3.02
N SER A 629 3.41 25.20 -2.14
CA SER A 629 2.00 25.33 -2.49
C SER A 629 1.46 26.63 -1.94
N GLU A 630 1.03 27.52 -2.84
CA GLU A 630 0.39 28.81 -2.54
C GLU A 630 -0.87 28.67 -1.66
N TYR A 631 -1.49 27.48 -1.66
CA TYR A 631 -2.78 27.22 -1.02
C TYR A 631 -2.70 26.40 0.26
N LEU A 632 -1.51 25.98 0.69
CA LEU A 632 -1.33 25.31 1.98
C LEU A 632 -1.15 26.31 3.12
N PRO A 633 -1.45 25.92 4.38
CA PRO A 633 -1.11 26.72 5.53
C PRO A 633 0.42 26.90 5.64
N ASP A 634 0.86 27.99 6.27
CA ASP A 634 2.29 28.29 6.41
C ASP A 634 3.04 27.13 7.11
N THR A 635 3.91 26.45 6.36
CA THR A 635 4.68 25.29 6.84
C THR A 635 5.61 25.66 8.00
N LYS A 636 5.95 26.94 8.18
CA LYS A 636 6.70 27.41 9.36
C LYS A 636 5.95 27.18 10.66
N LYS A 637 4.61 27.32 10.68
CA LYS A 637 3.79 27.00 11.86
C LYS A 637 3.98 25.55 12.28
N LEU A 638 3.99 24.64 11.31
CA LEU A 638 4.20 23.21 11.54
C LEU A 638 5.62 22.92 12.03
N VAL A 639 6.64 23.57 11.47
CA VAL A 639 8.02 23.46 11.97
C VAL A 639 8.13 23.95 13.41
N SER A 640 7.54 25.10 13.74
CA SER A 640 7.50 25.62 15.11
C SER A 640 6.76 24.69 16.07
N ALA A 641 5.64 24.10 15.65
CA ALA A 641 4.93 23.10 16.44
C ALA A 641 5.80 21.86 16.72
N LEU A 642 6.59 21.40 15.74
CA LEU A 642 7.53 20.27 15.90
C LEU A 642 8.72 20.62 16.81
N GLU A 643 9.06 21.89 16.96
CA GLU A 643 10.14 22.36 17.84
C GLU A 643 9.70 22.63 19.28
N GLU A 644 8.38 22.66 19.53
CA GLU A 644 7.83 22.83 20.87
C GLU A 644 8.32 21.72 21.81
N LYS A 645 8.73 22.14 23.01
CA LYS A 645 9.32 21.27 24.04
C LYS A 645 8.25 20.67 24.95
N ASN A 646 7.17 21.39 25.21
CA ASN A 646 6.06 20.86 25.97
C ASN A 646 5.19 19.95 25.08
N ILE A 647 5.06 18.68 25.47
CA ILE A 647 4.31 17.67 24.71
C ILE A 647 2.86 18.08 24.46
N GLU A 648 2.19 18.70 25.45
CA GLU A 648 0.79 19.11 25.29
C GLU A 648 0.63 20.29 24.35
N ASP A 649 1.45 21.32 24.50
CA ASP A 649 1.44 22.49 23.62
C ASP A 649 1.82 22.09 22.19
N LYS A 650 2.73 21.13 22.05
CA LYS A 650 3.10 20.50 20.79
C LYS A 650 1.92 19.77 20.15
N ILE A 651 1.22 18.91 20.89
CA ILE A 651 0.03 18.20 20.39
C ILE A 651 -1.06 19.20 19.99
N LEU A 652 -1.35 20.20 20.83
CA LEU A 652 -2.32 21.25 20.55
C LEU A 652 -2.00 22.00 19.25
N SER A 653 -0.74 22.40 19.07
CA SER A 653 -0.29 23.12 17.88
C SER A 653 -0.37 22.28 16.61
N LEU A 654 -0.04 20.98 16.71
CA LEU A 654 -0.17 20.04 15.59
C LEU A 654 -1.64 19.76 15.23
N LEU A 655 -2.52 19.59 16.22
CA LEU A 655 -3.96 19.44 15.99
C LEU A 655 -4.56 20.71 15.35
N ALA A 656 -4.12 21.90 15.79
CA ALA A 656 -4.55 23.17 15.19
C ALA A 656 -4.13 23.26 13.72
N TYR A 657 -2.89 22.87 13.39
CA TYR A 657 -2.43 22.82 11.99
C TYR A 657 -3.22 21.80 11.15
N MET A 658 -3.49 20.62 11.71
CA MET A 658 -4.34 19.61 11.05
C MET A 658 -5.76 20.11 10.79
N LYS A 659 -6.31 20.95 11.66
CA LYS A 659 -7.62 21.58 11.46
C LYS A 659 -7.61 22.49 10.23
N GLU A 660 -6.55 23.27 10.02
CA GLU A 660 -6.36 24.09 8.82
C GLU A 660 -6.28 23.19 7.56
N LEU A 661 -5.52 22.08 7.61
CA LEU A 661 -5.44 21.11 6.51
C LEU A 661 -6.79 20.46 6.19
N LYS A 662 -7.54 20.01 7.21
CA LYS A 662 -8.87 19.41 7.03
C LYS A 662 -9.83 20.39 6.35
N GLY A 663 -9.75 21.68 6.68
CA GLY A 663 -10.53 22.73 6.03
C GLY A 663 -10.25 22.85 4.53
N ILE A 664 -9.00 22.67 4.10
CA ILE A 664 -8.65 22.65 2.66
C ILE A 664 -9.20 21.40 1.99
N ILE A 665 -8.98 20.22 2.59
CA ILE A 665 -9.40 18.93 2.03
C ILE A 665 -10.91 18.89 1.81
N LEU A 666 -11.70 19.38 2.77
CA LEU A 666 -13.16 19.38 2.71
C LEU A 666 -13.76 20.62 2.04
N SER A 667 -12.95 21.54 1.54
CA SER A 667 -13.47 22.73 0.87
C SER A 667 -14.16 22.41 -0.45
N ASP A 668 -15.24 23.12 -0.78
CA ASP A 668 -15.89 23.03 -2.09
C ASP A 668 -15.03 23.61 -3.24
N ARG A 669 -13.94 24.29 -2.90
CA ARG A 669 -13.01 24.86 -3.87
C ARG A 669 -12.24 23.76 -4.58
N ILE A 670 -12.20 23.84 -5.92
CA ILE A 670 -11.30 23.06 -6.75
C ILE A 670 -10.04 23.89 -6.96
N TYR A 671 -8.87 23.35 -6.61
CA TYR A 671 -7.58 23.99 -6.81
C TYR A 671 -6.95 23.50 -8.11
N GLU A 672 -6.16 24.36 -8.74
CA GLU A 672 -5.41 24.01 -9.94
C GLU A 672 -4.21 23.13 -9.56
N ALA A 673 -4.00 22.05 -10.31
CA ALA A 673 -2.84 21.17 -10.13
C ALA A 673 -1.63 21.78 -10.84
N ASN A 674 -0.51 21.93 -10.12
CA ASN A 674 0.77 22.31 -10.69
C ASN A 674 1.55 21.04 -11.09
N GLU A 675 1.63 20.81 -12.40
CA GLU A 675 2.27 19.62 -12.97
C GLU A 675 3.43 20.00 -13.90
N ALA A 676 4.62 19.46 -13.61
CA ALA A 676 5.80 19.61 -14.46
C ALA A 676 6.33 18.23 -14.84
N ILE A 677 5.67 17.57 -15.81
CA ILE A 677 5.93 16.17 -16.18
C ILE A 677 6.65 16.10 -17.53
N TYR A 678 7.78 15.40 -17.57
CA TYR A 678 8.65 15.26 -18.74
C TYR A 678 8.78 13.80 -19.17
N TYR A 679 8.88 13.59 -20.49
CA TYR A 679 9.08 12.27 -21.09
C TYR A 679 10.49 12.16 -21.67
N LYS A 680 11.27 11.17 -21.22
CA LYS A 680 12.56 10.84 -21.83
C LYS A 680 12.40 9.66 -22.78
N ARG A 681 12.86 9.80 -24.03
CA ARG A 681 13.04 8.67 -24.95
C ARG A 681 14.38 8.00 -24.67
N HIS A 682 14.38 6.78 -24.15
CA HIS A 682 15.57 5.94 -24.12
C HIS A 682 15.67 5.19 -25.45
N PHE A 683 16.76 5.40 -26.20
CA PHE A 683 16.96 4.81 -27.54
C PHE A 683 17.41 3.34 -27.52
N ALA A 684 17.67 2.75 -26.35
CA ALA A 684 18.28 1.42 -26.22
C ALA A 684 17.34 0.34 -25.63
N VAL A 685 16.21 0.75 -25.05
CA VAL A 685 15.15 -0.12 -24.53
C VAL A 685 13.86 0.71 -24.62
N ASP A 686 12.81 0.21 -25.25
CA ASP A 686 11.51 0.88 -25.50
C ASP A 686 10.70 1.22 -24.22
N ILE A 687 11.35 1.59 -23.11
CA ILE A 687 10.69 1.99 -21.87
C ILE A 687 10.61 3.53 -21.81
N PRO A 688 9.42 4.13 -21.97
CA PRO A 688 9.25 5.56 -21.77
C PRO A 688 9.45 5.87 -20.29
N SER A 689 10.55 6.54 -19.93
CA SER A 689 10.77 7.01 -18.56
C SER A 689 10.13 8.39 -18.39
N MET A 690 9.27 8.52 -17.39
CA MET A 690 8.62 9.76 -16.99
C MET A 690 9.26 10.28 -15.70
N TYR A 691 9.49 11.59 -15.63
CA TYR A 691 9.97 12.25 -14.41
C TYR A 691 9.31 13.63 -14.27
N GLY A 692 9.25 14.15 -13.05
CA GLY A 692 8.66 15.46 -12.82
C GLY A 692 8.05 15.61 -11.43
N SER A 693 7.15 16.58 -11.30
CA SER A 693 6.42 16.81 -10.04
C SER A 693 4.92 17.03 -10.25
N TYR A 694 4.14 16.64 -9.25
CA TYR A 694 2.70 16.89 -9.12
C TYR A 694 2.41 17.51 -7.76
N ASN A 695 1.73 18.66 -7.74
CA ASN A 695 1.28 19.31 -6.50
C ASN A 695 -0.15 19.82 -6.67
N GLU A 696 -1.01 19.55 -5.70
CA GLU A 696 -2.37 20.10 -5.63
C GLU A 696 -2.78 20.21 -4.16
N ALA A 697 -3.51 21.28 -3.81
CA ALA A 697 -3.72 21.67 -2.42
C ALA A 697 -4.41 20.60 -1.56
N LYS A 698 -5.48 19.95 -2.05
CA LYS A 698 -6.18 18.89 -1.30
C LYS A 698 -5.34 17.62 -1.18
N PHE A 699 -4.67 17.22 -2.26
CA PHE A 699 -3.78 16.08 -2.29
C PHE A 699 -2.61 16.25 -1.30
N ASP A 700 -1.95 17.42 -1.34
CA ASP A 700 -0.83 17.74 -0.46
C ASP A 700 -1.30 17.85 1.00
N ALA A 701 -2.45 18.50 1.23
CA ALA A 701 -3.02 18.63 2.57
C ALA A 701 -3.35 17.27 3.18
N LEU A 702 -3.91 16.34 2.40
CA LEU A 702 -4.17 14.99 2.87
C LEU A 702 -2.87 14.22 3.13
N GLY A 703 -1.89 14.32 2.23
CA GLY A 703 -0.57 13.69 2.40
C GLY A 703 0.18 14.19 3.64
N LEU A 704 0.07 15.47 3.97
CA LEU A 704 0.59 16.07 5.20
C LEU A 704 -0.21 15.64 6.43
N THR A 705 -1.54 15.61 6.33
CA THR A 705 -2.45 15.16 7.41
C THR A 705 -2.04 13.75 7.88
N LEU A 706 -1.87 12.81 6.95
CA LEU A 706 -1.50 11.43 7.30
C LEU A 706 -0.13 11.34 8.01
N ARG A 707 0.84 12.18 7.61
CA ARG A 707 2.17 12.22 8.23
C ARG A 707 2.13 12.83 9.62
N VAL A 708 1.43 13.96 9.79
CA VAL A 708 1.25 14.61 11.10
C VAL A 708 0.51 13.70 12.08
N GLU A 709 -0.47 12.93 11.62
CA GLU A 709 -1.18 11.94 12.46
C GLU A 709 -0.25 10.85 13.00
N SER A 710 0.67 10.34 12.18
CA SER A 710 1.66 9.37 12.63
C SER A 710 2.55 9.96 13.75
N ILE A 711 2.93 11.24 13.66
CA ILE A 711 3.66 11.94 14.73
C ILE A 711 2.78 12.08 15.98
N LEU A 712 1.54 12.52 15.81
CA LEU A 712 0.61 12.71 16.93
C LEU A 712 0.34 11.42 17.69
N ASN A 713 0.20 10.28 17.01
CA ASN A 713 0.00 8.99 17.70
C ASN A 713 1.18 8.62 18.62
N VAL A 714 2.42 8.90 18.20
CA VAL A 714 3.60 8.73 19.04
C VAL A 714 3.59 9.70 20.22
N LEU A 715 3.25 10.98 19.97
CA LEU A 715 3.17 11.99 21.03
C LEU A 715 2.06 11.70 22.05
N PHE A 716 0.91 11.18 21.61
CA PHE A 716 -0.16 10.75 22.50
C PHE A 716 0.29 9.57 23.37
N GLU A 717 1.06 8.63 22.82
CA GLU A 717 1.63 7.53 23.58
C GLU A 717 2.63 8.04 24.65
N GLU A 718 3.51 8.98 24.28
CA GLU A 718 4.42 9.64 25.22
C GLU A 718 3.65 10.40 26.32
N LEU A 719 2.60 11.13 25.94
CA LEU A 719 1.76 11.90 26.87
C LEU A 719 1.12 10.99 27.92
N ILE A 720 0.49 9.88 27.53
CA ILE A 720 -0.19 8.97 28.47
C ILE A 720 0.80 8.19 29.34
N ASN A 721 2.01 7.94 28.84
CA ASN A 721 3.08 7.29 29.58
C ASN A 721 3.74 8.23 30.61
N GLY A 722 3.73 9.54 30.35
CA GLY A 722 4.22 10.56 31.29
C GLY A 722 3.37 10.77 32.55
N ILE A 723 2.16 10.20 32.62
CA ILE A 723 1.24 10.39 33.75
C ILE A 723 1.44 9.31 34.80
N ASP A 724 1.65 9.73 36.04
CA ASP A 724 1.64 8.82 37.19
C ASP A 724 0.20 8.46 37.58
N LEU A 725 -0.23 7.27 37.14
CA LEU A 725 -1.52 6.67 37.51
C LEU A 725 -1.41 5.70 38.71
N GLN A 726 -0.30 5.66 39.46
CA GLN A 726 -0.22 4.75 40.62
C GLN A 726 -1.25 5.08 41.71
N VAL A 727 -1.65 6.35 41.79
CA VAL A 727 -2.67 6.86 42.71
C VAL A 727 -3.53 7.87 41.95
N ILE A 728 -4.83 7.64 41.90
CA ILE A 728 -5.79 8.54 41.25
C ILE A 728 -6.52 9.35 42.31
N THR A 729 -6.37 10.67 42.22
CA THR A 729 -7.06 11.66 43.05
C THR A 729 -7.85 12.63 42.18
N LYS A 730 -8.57 13.56 42.80
CA LYS A 730 -9.33 14.61 42.10
C LYS A 730 -8.44 15.50 41.21
N ALA A 731 -7.21 15.76 41.64
CA ALA A 731 -6.21 16.46 40.82
C ALA A 731 -5.82 15.64 39.57
N THR A 732 -5.70 14.32 39.72
CA THR A 732 -5.46 13.41 38.60
C THR A 732 -6.63 13.43 37.61
N PHE A 733 -7.88 13.46 38.06
CA PHE A 733 -9.05 13.56 37.16
C PHE A 733 -9.08 14.86 36.35
N LYS A 734 -8.71 16.00 36.96
CA LYS A 734 -8.59 17.26 36.22
C LYS A 734 -7.54 17.17 35.10
N ARG A 735 -6.43 16.47 35.35
CA ARG A 735 -5.40 16.21 34.33
C ARG A 735 -5.92 15.26 33.24
N ILE A 736 -6.60 14.18 33.62
CA ILE A 736 -7.21 13.22 32.69
C ILE A 736 -8.21 13.92 31.77
N TYR A 737 -9.06 14.79 32.32
CA TYR A 737 -10.03 15.57 31.54
C TYR A 737 -9.34 16.39 30.43
N GLY A 738 -8.26 17.13 30.76
CA GLY A 738 -7.53 17.91 29.77
C GLY A 738 -6.93 17.06 28.64
N ILE A 739 -6.54 15.82 28.94
CA ILE A 739 -6.00 14.89 27.93
C ILE A 739 -7.10 14.26 27.10
N PHE A 740 -8.24 13.94 27.71
CA PHE A 740 -9.42 13.46 26.98
C PHE A 740 -9.96 14.53 26.02
N ASP A 741 -9.82 15.81 26.36
CA ASP A 741 -10.18 16.92 25.46
C ASP A 741 -9.29 16.96 24.20
N LEU A 742 -7.99 16.66 24.34
CA LEU A 742 -7.08 16.47 23.20
C LEU A 742 -7.50 15.27 22.35
N PHE A 743 -7.85 14.13 22.97
CA PHE A 743 -8.33 12.94 22.25
C PHE A 743 -9.65 13.21 21.52
N LYS A 744 -10.58 13.94 22.14
CA LYS A 744 -11.84 14.35 21.51
C LYS A 744 -11.56 15.20 20.27
N THR A 745 -10.70 16.21 20.39
CA THR A 745 -10.30 17.05 19.24
C THR A 745 -9.67 16.21 18.12
N ALA A 746 -8.83 15.23 18.48
CA ALA A 746 -8.26 14.28 17.54
C ALA A 746 -9.34 13.44 16.81
N PHE A 747 -10.34 12.91 17.52
CA PHE A 747 -11.43 12.13 16.91
C PHE A 747 -12.29 12.97 15.97
N GLU A 748 -12.62 14.21 16.34
CA GLU A 748 -13.34 15.15 15.46
C GLU A 748 -12.56 15.42 14.17
N LEU A 749 -11.24 15.64 14.27
CA LEU A 749 -10.35 15.77 13.10
C LEU A 749 -10.25 14.47 12.31
N ASP A 750 -10.41 13.31 12.96
CA ASP A 750 -10.45 12.00 12.31
C ASP A 750 -11.75 11.73 11.53
N GLY A 751 -12.78 12.56 11.73
CA GLY A 751 -14.12 12.35 11.18
C GLY A 751 -14.93 11.35 12.00
N ILE A 752 -14.59 11.19 13.27
CA ILE A 752 -15.28 10.35 14.25
C ILE A 752 -16.07 11.28 15.17
N ALA A 753 -17.39 11.07 15.25
CA ALA A 753 -18.27 11.80 16.16
C ALA A 753 -18.94 10.82 17.11
N SER A 754 -19.03 11.18 18.40
CA SER A 754 -19.67 10.32 19.41
C SER A 754 -20.37 11.16 20.47
N ASN A 755 -21.71 11.20 20.38
CA ASN A 755 -22.55 11.84 21.38
C ASN A 755 -22.34 11.23 22.78
N GLN A 756 -22.10 9.91 22.83
CA GLN A 756 -21.86 9.23 24.10
C GLN A 756 -20.55 9.71 24.74
N LEU A 757 -19.49 9.92 23.95
CA LEU A 757 -18.22 10.46 24.45
C LEU A 757 -18.42 11.88 25.00
N ASP A 758 -19.17 12.73 24.29
CA ASP A 758 -19.48 14.09 24.72
C ASP A 758 -20.21 14.13 26.06
N VAL A 759 -21.22 13.28 26.23
CA VAL A 759 -21.94 13.16 27.49
C VAL A 759 -21.01 12.75 28.65
N GLN A 760 -20.08 11.82 28.41
CA GLN A 760 -19.12 11.41 29.45
C GLN A 760 -18.09 12.52 29.75
N MET A 761 -17.69 13.30 28.74
CA MET A 761 -16.84 14.48 28.94
C MET A 761 -17.53 15.51 29.83
N ASP A 762 -18.82 15.77 29.62
CA ASP A 762 -19.60 16.67 30.47
C ASP A 762 -19.72 16.13 31.90
N PHE A 763 -20.03 14.84 32.09
CA PHE A 763 -20.06 14.24 33.43
C PHE A 763 -18.71 14.35 34.14
N LEU A 764 -17.60 14.10 33.45
CA LEU A 764 -16.28 14.25 34.03
C LEU A 764 -15.98 15.71 34.40
N LYS A 765 -16.30 16.66 33.50
CA LYS A 765 -16.12 18.10 33.73
C LYS A 765 -16.84 18.55 35.01
N PHE A 766 -18.13 18.24 35.12
CA PHE A 766 -18.94 18.66 36.27
C PHE A 766 -18.57 17.92 37.56
N SER A 767 -18.24 16.62 37.48
CA SER A 767 -17.85 15.84 38.67
C SER A 767 -16.57 16.34 39.33
N VAL A 768 -15.61 16.83 38.55
CA VAL A 768 -14.35 17.42 39.06
C VAL A 768 -14.58 18.73 39.82
N ASP A 769 -15.70 19.44 39.62
CA ASP A 769 -15.98 20.66 40.39
C ASP A 769 -16.86 20.40 41.63
N ILE A 770 -17.61 19.30 41.65
CA ILE A 770 -18.49 18.92 42.76
C ILE A 770 -17.66 18.36 43.94
N ARG A 771 -17.94 18.83 45.16
CA ARG A 771 -17.26 18.35 46.39
C ARG A 771 -17.73 16.98 46.87
N THR A 772 -18.95 16.59 46.53
CA THR A 772 -19.63 15.39 47.04
C THR A 772 -19.58 14.19 46.09
N CYS A 773 -18.86 14.29 44.96
CA CYS A 773 -18.80 13.20 44.00
C CYS A 773 -18.07 11.99 44.61
N THR A 774 -18.70 10.81 44.56
CA THR A 774 -18.18 9.59 45.17
C THR A 774 -17.25 8.84 44.24
N PHE A 775 -16.40 7.98 44.80
CA PHE A 775 -15.50 7.12 44.02
C PHE A 775 -16.25 6.25 43.01
N THR A 776 -17.41 5.70 43.38
CA THR A 776 -18.24 4.87 42.51
C THR A 776 -18.79 5.66 41.33
N GLN A 777 -19.19 6.93 41.54
CA GLN A 777 -19.64 7.79 40.44
C GLN A 777 -18.53 8.02 39.40
N TYR A 778 -17.30 8.27 39.84
CA TYR A 778 -16.16 8.34 38.91
C TYR A 778 -15.97 7.01 38.17
N LEU A 779 -16.00 5.87 38.88
CA LEU A 779 -15.89 4.56 38.25
C LEU A 779 -16.96 4.35 37.16
N ASP A 780 -18.19 4.78 37.40
CA ASP A 780 -19.28 4.66 36.42
C ASP A 780 -19.10 5.60 35.22
N ILE A 781 -18.58 6.82 35.42
CA ILE A 781 -18.19 7.72 34.33
C ILE A 781 -17.11 7.06 33.44
N PHE A 782 -16.06 6.47 34.04
CA PHE A 782 -14.99 5.81 33.27
C PHE A 782 -15.44 4.51 32.57
N LYS A 783 -16.39 3.76 33.16
CA LYS A 783 -17.09 2.68 32.44
C LYS A 783 -17.88 3.22 31.25
N GLY A 784 -18.53 4.39 31.42
CA GLY A 784 -19.21 5.11 30.34
C GLY A 784 -18.27 5.47 29.20
N PHE A 785 -17.09 6.00 29.49
CA PHE A 785 -16.05 6.26 28.47
C PHE A 785 -15.63 4.99 27.73
N THR A 786 -15.45 3.88 28.44
CA THR A 786 -15.07 2.59 27.82
C THR A 786 -16.14 2.11 26.84
N ARG A 787 -17.43 2.26 27.20
CA ARG A 787 -18.54 1.98 26.28
C ARG A 787 -18.53 2.93 25.08
N ALA A 788 -18.32 4.23 25.30
CA ALA A 788 -18.26 5.21 24.22
C ALA A 788 -17.16 4.90 23.19
N VAL A 789 -15.98 4.48 23.65
CA VAL A 789 -14.87 4.07 22.77
C VAL A 789 -15.19 2.76 22.05
N ALA A 790 -15.81 1.79 22.74
CA ALA A 790 -16.27 0.56 22.09
C ALA A 790 -17.32 0.82 21.00
N ASP A 791 -18.25 1.75 21.23
CA ASP A 791 -19.25 2.17 20.26
C ASP A 791 -18.60 2.85 19.05
N ILE A 792 -17.61 3.73 19.26
CA ILE A 792 -16.81 4.33 18.18
C ILE A 792 -16.14 3.24 17.32
N ILE A 793 -15.48 2.26 17.95
CA ILE A 793 -14.83 1.14 17.24
C ILE A 793 -15.86 0.36 16.44
N ASN A 794 -17.04 0.10 17.01
CA ASN A 794 -18.09 -0.63 16.32
C ASN A 794 -18.66 0.14 15.13
N ASP A 795 -18.98 1.42 15.30
CA ASP A 795 -19.68 2.22 14.29
C ASP A 795 -18.78 2.64 13.12
N HIS A 796 -17.50 2.91 13.39
CA HIS A 796 -16.55 3.41 12.39
C HIS A 796 -15.63 2.33 11.80
N PHE A 797 -15.53 1.15 12.43
CA PHE A 797 -14.64 0.08 11.97
C PHE A 797 -15.38 -1.25 11.82
N ASN A 798 -15.92 -1.83 12.91
CA ASN A 798 -16.45 -3.20 12.86
C ASN A 798 -17.69 -3.33 11.97
N ASN A 799 -18.73 -2.53 12.20
CA ASN A 799 -20.00 -2.62 11.48
C ASN A 799 -19.85 -2.29 9.99
N ILE A 800 -18.93 -1.37 9.64
CA ILE A 800 -18.70 -0.96 8.26
C ILE A 800 -18.00 -2.06 7.44
N HIS A 801 -17.10 -2.82 8.06
CA HIS A 801 -16.26 -3.79 7.34
C HIS A 801 -16.70 -5.25 7.50
N SER A 802 -17.33 -5.63 8.61
CA SER A 802 -17.58 -7.04 8.96
C SER A 802 -18.28 -7.82 7.85
N SER A 803 -19.40 -7.32 7.32
CA SER A 803 -20.17 -8.03 6.28
C SER A 803 -19.36 -8.28 5.01
N ASN A 804 -18.68 -7.24 4.49
CA ASN A 804 -17.85 -7.36 3.30
C ASN A 804 -16.62 -8.23 3.55
N LEU A 805 -16.05 -8.19 4.74
CA LEU A 805 -14.83 -8.92 5.07
C LEU A 805 -15.05 -10.43 4.95
N PHE A 806 -16.12 -10.96 5.55
CA PHE A 806 -16.47 -12.37 5.45
C PHE A 806 -16.80 -12.79 4.00
N GLN A 807 -17.50 -11.93 3.25
CA GLN A 807 -17.84 -12.20 1.86
C GLN A 807 -16.61 -12.23 0.95
N ILE A 808 -15.68 -11.30 1.13
CA ILE A 808 -14.47 -11.18 0.32
C ILE A 808 -13.49 -12.31 0.69
N GLU A 809 -13.25 -12.54 1.98
CA GLU A 809 -12.30 -13.56 2.43
C GLU A 809 -12.63 -14.96 1.91
N SER A 810 -13.90 -15.37 1.98
CA SER A 810 -14.34 -16.68 1.49
C SER A 810 -14.03 -16.94 0.01
N ARG A 811 -13.67 -15.88 -0.74
CA ARG A 811 -13.46 -15.89 -2.18
C ARG A 811 -12.04 -15.54 -2.61
N ILE A 812 -11.23 -14.92 -1.75
CA ILE A 812 -9.82 -14.66 -2.05
C ILE A 812 -9.07 -15.99 -1.96
N GLY A 813 -8.35 -16.35 -3.03
CA GLY A 813 -7.47 -17.51 -3.01
C GLY A 813 -6.34 -17.31 -1.99
N LYS A 814 -5.97 -18.35 -1.24
CA LYS A 814 -4.93 -18.25 -0.19
C LYS A 814 -3.61 -17.63 -0.68
N ASP A 815 -3.29 -17.82 -1.95
CA ASP A 815 -2.07 -17.33 -2.59
C ASP A 815 -2.09 -15.81 -2.84
N GLN A 816 -3.27 -15.18 -2.73
CA GLN A 816 -3.47 -13.73 -2.92
C GLN A 816 -3.52 -12.96 -1.59
N ILE A 817 -3.53 -13.64 -0.45
CA ILE A 817 -3.57 -13.02 0.88
C ILE A 817 -2.13 -12.75 1.34
N PHE A 818 -1.86 -11.54 1.84
CA PHE A 818 -0.55 -11.22 2.41
C PHE A 818 -0.17 -12.18 3.55
N LYS A 819 1.12 -12.56 3.58
CA LYS A 819 1.68 -13.50 4.57
C LYS A 819 1.36 -13.15 6.02
N LYS A 820 1.28 -11.85 6.37
CA LYS A 820 0.96 -11.40 7.74
C LYS A 820 -0.39 -11.93 8.25
N TYR A 821 -1.35 -12.18 7.36
CA TYR A 821 -2.66 -12.70 7.69
C TYR A 821 -2.70 -14.24 7.75
N LEU A 822 -1.72 -14.92 7.16
CA LEU A 822 -1.67 -16.38 7.14
C LEU A 822 -1.10 -16.93 8.46
N PRO A 823 -1.56 -18.10 8.95
CA PRO A 823 -1.02 -18.73 10.14
C PRO A 823 0.38 -19.31 9.88
N ASN A 824 1.30 -19.15 10.84
CA ASN A 824 2.61 -19.79 10.81
C ASN A 824 2.45 -21.28 11.22
N GLY A 825 2.51 -22.23 10.27
CA GLY A 825 2.56 -23.66 10.57
C GLY A 825 1.68 -24.60 9.73
N SER A 826 1.89 -25.91 9.87
CA SER A 826 1.31 -26.96 9.01
C SER A 826 -0.17 -27.26 9.25
N LYS A 827 -0.97 -27.13 8.18
CA LYS A 827 -2.18 -27.89 7.76
C LYS A 827 -3.37 -28.16 8.72
N LYS A 828 -3.34 -27.86 10.02
CA LYS A 828 -4.45 -28.20 10.95
C LYS A 828 -5.38 -27.05 11.41
N GLN A 829 -5.25 -25.83 10.88
CA GLN A 829 -6.07 -24.69 11.33
C GLN A 829 -6.83 -23.97 10.19
N LYS A 830 -7.46 -24.70 9.26
CA LYS A 830 -8.34 -24.08 8.25
C LYS A 830 -9.50 -23.29 8.91
N ALA A 831 -9.97 -23.70 10.09
CA ALA A 831 -11.06 -23.05 10.82
C ALA A 831 -10.66 -21.80 11.63
N LYS A 832 -9.39 -21.35 11.58
CA LYS A 832 -8.91 -20.16 12.31
C LYS A 832 -8.37 -19.04 11.41
N ILE A 833 -8.42 -19.21 10.08
CA ILE A 833 -7.90 -18.19 9.16
C ILE A 833 -8.82 -16.96 9.20
N ASP A 834 -10.13 -17.19 9.12
CA ASP A 834 -11.16 -16.15 9.08
C ASP A 834 -11.13 -15.22 10.30
N GLN A 835 -11.04 -15.80 11.50
CA GLN A 835 -10.92 -15.02 12.73
C GLN A 835 -9.61 -14.23 12.78
N ARG A 836 -8.50 -14.80 12.30
CA ARG A 836 -7.19 -14.14 12.31
C ARG A 836 -7.12 -13.00 11.29
N VAL A 837 -7.67 -13.20 10.10
CA VAL A 837 -7.76 -12.17 9.06
C VAL A 837 -8.54 -10.97 9.61
N ALA A 838 -9.71 -11.24 10.20
CA ALA A 838 -10.51 -10.20 10.83
C ALA A 838 -9.80 -9.50 11.99
N GLU A 839 -9.22 -10.25 12.93
CA GLU A 839 -8.51 -9.69 14.07
C GLU A 839 -7.36 -8.75 13.62
N ILE A 840 -6.50 -9.21 12.71
CA ILE A 840 -5.38 -8.42 12.22
C ILE A 840 -5.88 -7.21 11.40
N PHE A 841 -6.90 -7.39 10.57
CA PHE A 841 -7.48 -6.30 9.78
C PHE A 841 -8.01 -5.18 10.69
N PHE A 842 -8.87 -5.51 11.65
CA PHE A 842 -9.43 -4.52 12.57
C PHE A 842 -8.36 -3.86 13.43
N ARG A 843 -7.44 -4.64 13.99
CA ARG A 843 -6.33 -4.11 14.78
C ARG A 843 -5.49 -3.11 13.98
N ASP A 844 -5.12 -3.46 12.74
CA ASP A 844 -4.32 -2.58 11.89
C ASP A 844 -5.09 -1.30 11.51
N ARG A 845 -6.42 -1.35 11.31
CA ARG A 845 -7.23 -0.14 11.05
C ARG A 845 -7.33 0.76 12.28
N ILE A 846 -7.61 0.19 13.45
CA ILE A 846 -7.74 0.92 14.72
C ILE A 846 -6.40 1.56 15.12
N ALA A 847 -5.28 0.85 14.96
CA ALA A 847 -3.94 1.35 15.29
C ALA A 847 -3.53 2.57 14.43
N THR A 848 -4.04 2.66 13.20
CA THR A 848 -3.76 3.80 12.32
C THR A 848 -4.70 4.99 12.53
N SER A 849 -5.75 4.85 13.34
CA SER A 849 -6.65 5.94 13.69
C SER A 849 -5.96 6.92 14.63
N LEU A 850 -6.29 8.21 14.53
CA LEU A 850 -5.67 9.24 15.35
C LEU A 850 -6.11 9.11 16.82
N GLY A 851 -5.18 8.75 17.71
CA GLY A 851 -5.36 8.70 19.16
C GLY A 851 -6.26 7.57 19.71
N LEU A 852 -6.92 6.78 18.86
CA LEU A 852 -7.95 5.83 19.30
C LEU A 852 -7.39 4.69 20.15
N GLN A 853 -6.29 4.08 19.69
CA GLN A 853 -5.62 3.02 20.44
C GLN A 853 -5.02 3.54 21.75
N GLN A 854 -4.41 4.73 21.72
CA GLN A 854 -3.80 5.37 22.89
C GLN A 854 -4.87 5.70 23.94
N MET A 855 -6.03 6.20 23.52
CA MET A 855 -7.16 6.46 24.41
C MET A 855 -7.69 5.18 25.07
N ASP A 856 -7.87 4.10 24.31
CA ASP A 856 -8.31 2.80 24.86
C ASP A 856 -7.30 2.23 25.89
N VAL A 857 -6.01 2.26 25.56
CA VAL A 857 -4.94 1.83 26.50
C VAL A 857 -4.95 2.70 27.76
N PHE A 858 -5.11 4.01 27.62
CA PHE A 858 -5.13 4.93 28.74
C PHE A 858 -6.36 4.74 29.65
N LEU A 859 -7.54 4.56 29.06
CA LEU A 859 -8.79 4.24 29.78
C LEU A 859 -8.65 2.94 30.58
N ASN A 860 -8.09 1.90 29.97
CA ASN A 860 -7.88 0.61 30.65
C ASN A 860 -6.91 0.74 31.84
N ARG A 861 -5.83 1.53 31.71
CA ARG A 861 -4.91 1.82 32.82
C ARG A 861 -5.60 2.59 33.96
N ILE A 862 -6.45 3.57 33.63
CA ILE A 862 -7.22 4.33 34.60
C ILE A 862 -8.19 3.41 35.35
N LEU A 863 -9.03 2.67 34.62
CA LEU A 863 -10.01 1.76 35.21
C LEU A 863 -9.36 0.70 36.08
N HIS A 864 -8.29 0.05 35.61
CA HIS A 864 -7.56 -0.94 36.39
C HIS A 864 -7.07 -0.35 37.73
N THR A 865 -6.53 0.86 37.71
CA THR A 865 -6.10 1.55 38.94
C THR A 865 -7.30 1.86 39.84
N LEU A 866 -8.41 2.37 39.28
CA LEU A 866 -9.60 2.67 40.05
C LEU A 866 -10.18 1.41 40.72
N PHE A 867 -10.25 0.29 40.00
CA PHE A 867 -10.67 -1.00 40.55
C PHE A 867 -9.75 -1.44 41.69
N GLN A 868 -8.43 -1.41 41.49
CA GLN A 868 -7.47 -1.76 42.54
C GLN A 868 -7.59 -0.88 43.79
N GLN A 869 -7.84 0.42 43.64
CA GLN A 869 -8.09 1.31 44.79
C GLN A 869 -9.39 0.90 45.50
N SER A 870 -10.45 0.61 44.74
CA SER A 870 -11.75 0.24 45.31
C SER A 870 -11.73 -1.08 46.09
N GLU A 871 -10.92 -2.05 45.68
CA GLU A 871 -10.80 -3.34 46.37
C GLU A 871 -9.97 -3.26 47.65
N LYS A 872 -8.96 -2.38 47.69
CA LYS A 872 -7.99 -2.31 48.79
C LYS A 872 -8.33 -1.29 49.87
N LEU A 873 -9.26 -0.37 49.60
CA LEU A 873 -9.58 0.76 50.47
C LEU A 873 -11.06 0.77 50.83
N SER A 874 -11.38 1.09 52.09
CA SER A 874 -12.76 1.34 52.51
C SER A 874 -13.32 2.61 51.86
N GLN A 875 -14.66 2.77 51.83
CA GLN A 875 -15.28 3.97 51.25
C GLN A 875 -14.80 5.28 51.89
N ILE A 876 -14.55 5.28 53.21
CA ILE A 876 -14.01 6.44 53.93
C ILE A 876 -12.59 6.76 53.44
N HIS A 877 -11.74 5.73 53.27
CA HIS A 877 -10.37 5.91 52.77
C HIS A 877 -10.35 6.36 51.31
N LEU A 878 -11.25 5.86 50.46
CA LEU A 878 -11.39 6.31 49.08
C LEU A 878 -11.78 7.79 49.00
N SER A 879 -12.74 8.24 49.79
CA SER A 879 -13.15 9.66 49.85
C SER A 879 -11.99 10.56 50.30
N ARG A 880 -11.22 10.13 51.32
CA ARG A 880 -10.03 10.86 51.76
C ARG A 880 -8.94 10.89 50.69
N LEU A 881 -8.69 9.77 50.01
CA LEU A 881 -7.69 9.68 48.93
C LEU A 881 -8.07 10.52 47.71
N LEU A 882 -9.36 10.57 47.35
CA LEU A 882 -9.86 11.42 46.26
C LEU A 882 -9.54 12.89 46.50
N ASN A 883 -9.69 13.35 47.75
CA ASN A 883 -9.44 14.74 48.13
C ASN A 883 -7.96 15.02 48.46
N TYR A 884 -7.12 14.00 48.52
CA TYR A 884 -5.68 14.15 48.70
C TYR A 884 -5.08 14.81 47.45
N ASP A 885 -4.34 15.90 47.65
CA ASP A 885 -3.51 16.50 46.61
C ASP A 885 -2.02 16.21 46.88
N PRO A 886 -1.39 15.30 46.11
CA PRO A 886 0.02 15.01 46.24
C PRO A 886 0.94 16.23 46.06
N LYS A 887 0.53 17.25 45.28
CA LYS A 887 1.33 18.47 45.11
C LYS A 887 1.37 19.31 46.38
N CYS A 888 0.31 19.23 47.18
CA CYS A 888 0.23 19.89 48.47
C CYS A 888 0.93 19.12 49.58
N ALA A 889 1.47 17.92 49.33
CA ALA A 889 2.05 17.07 50.37
C ALA A 889 3.33 17.66 50.98
N VAL A 890 4.13 18.35 50.17
CA VAL A 890 5.38 18.98 50.57
C VAL A 890 5.51 20.37 49.94
N ILE A 891 5.96 21.35 50.72
CA ILE A 891 6.14 22.75 50.28
C ILE A 891 7.54 23.22 50.68
N GLU A 892 8.29 23.78 49.75
CA GLU A 892 9.61 24.35 50.05
C GLU A 892 9.51 25.68 50.82
N VAL A 893 10.43 25.91 51.76
CA VAL A 893 10.52 27.17 52.49
C VAL A 893 11.04 28.26 51.53
N GLY A 894 10.16 29.19 51.17
CA GLY A 894 10.41 30.24 50.17
C GLY A 894 9.68 30.02 48.84
N SER A 895 8.80 29.00 48.74
CA SER A 895 7.94 28.80 47.58
C SER A 895 7.00 30.02 47.35
N PRO A 896 6.83 30.49 46.10
CA PRO A 896 5.85 31.53 45.75
C PRO A 896 4.42 30.98 45.61
N ASP A 897 4.19 29.68 45.84
CA ASP A 897 2.89 29.02 45.67
C ASP A 897 1.80 29.68 46.54
N PRO A 898 0.60 29.99 46.03
CA PRO A 898 -0.51 30.55 46.83
C PRO A 898 -0.86 29.74 48.09
N ILE A 899 -0.64 28.42 48.08
CA ILE A 899 -0.88 27.53 49.22
C ILE A 899 0.10 27.81 50.37
N SER A 900 1.26 28.42 50.06
CA SER A 900 2.29 28.79 51.04
C SER A 900 1.84 29.83 52.08
N ASN A 901 0.69 30.47 51.90
CA ASN A 901 0.11 31.42 52.86
C ASN A 901 -1.02 30.84 53.72
N ASN A 902 -1.27 29.52 53.65
CA ASN A 902 -2.37 28.89 54.37
C ASN A 902 -1.91 28.14 55.64
N ILE A 903 -2.25 28.69 56.81
CA ILE A 903 -1.91 28.10 58.12
C ILE A 903 -2.48 26.69 58.32
N ILE A 904 -3.61 26.37 57.68
CA ILE A 904 -4.25 25.06 57.78
C ILE A 904 -3.33 23.99 57.18
N PHE A 905 -2.69 24.28 56.04
CA PHE A 905 -1.80 23.32 55.36
C PHE A 905 -0.40 23.30 55.97
N LEU A 906 0.15 24.45 56.35
CA LEU A 906 1.57 24.53 56.78
C LEU A 906 1.79 24.36 58.29
N GLY A 907 0.74 24.56 59.08
CA GLY A 907 0.89 24.82 60.51
C GLY A 907 1.54 26.18 60.81
N ASN A 908 1.49 26.58 62.07
CA ASN A 908 1.94 27.91 62.51
C ASN A 908 3.46 28.10 62.31
N LYS A 909 4.27 27.10 62.67
CA LYS A 909 5.73 27.13 62.49
C LYS A 909 6.13 27.21 61.02
N GLY A 910 5.52 26.40 60.17
CA GLY A 910 5.81 26.37 58.73
C GLY A 910 5.49 27.71 58.06
N LEU A 911 4.31 28.27 58.34
CA LEU A 911 3.90 29.57 57.83
C LEU A 911 4.85 30.69 58.26
N ASN A 912 5.27 30.71 59.53
CA ASN A 912 6.20 31.72 60.01
C ASN A 912 7.58 31.61 59.36
N LEU A 913 8.08 30.40 59.08
CA LEU A 913 9.34 30.21 58.35
C LEU A 913 9.28 30.81 56.93
N ILE A 914 8.16 30.60 56.23
CA ILE A 914 7.95 31.18 54.89
C ILE A 914 7.89 32.70 54.98
N LYS A 915 7.10 33.26 55.91
CA LYS A 915 6.99 34.71 56.11
C LYS A 915 8.32 35.36 56.47
N LEU A 916 9.08 34.78 57.40
CA LEU A 916 10.41 35.26 57.80
C LEU A 916 11.35 35.30 56.59
N LYS A 917 11.36 34.24 55.77
CA LYS A 917 12.19 34.19 54.57
C LYS A 917 11.75 35.22 53.52
N GLN A 918 10.44 35.44 53.35
CA GLN A 918 9.89 36.46 52.44
C GLN A 918 10.30 37.89 52.83
N ILE A 919 10.38 38.20 54.14
CA ILE A 919 10.83 39.52 54.63
C ILE A 919 12.36 39.65 54.70
N GLY A 920 13.11 38.70 54.12
CA GLY A 920 14.57 38.76 54.01
C GLY A 920 15.34 38.29 55.24
N VAL A 921 14.68 37.67 56.24
CA VAL A 921 15.40 37.05 57.36
C VAL A 921 16.15 35.82 56.87
N ALA A 922 17.38 35.64 57.34
CA ALA A 922 18.23 34.49 57.05
C ALA A 922 17.67 33.20 57.67
N VAL A 923 16.68 32.61 57.01
CA VAL A 923 16.07 31.32 57.37
C VAL A 923 16.81 30.20 56.62
N PRO A 924 17.31 29.16 57.31
CA PRO A 924 17.92 28.00 56.65
C PRO A 924 17.01 27.37 55.59
N ASP A 925 17.60 26.86 54.51
CA ASP A 925 16.84 26.13 53.50
C ASP A 925 16.19 24.88 54.09
N GLY A 926 14.95 24.64 53.69
CA GLY A 926 14.14 23.55 54.19
C GLY A 926 12.87 23.36 53.38
N PHE A 927 12.07 22.39 53.79
CA PHE A 927 10.73 22.14 53.27
C PHE A 927 9.81 21.70 54.41
N ILE A 928 8.51 21.79 54.17
CA ILE A 928 7.43 21.53 55.10
C ILE A 928 6.64 20.35 54.55
N ILE A 929 6.50 19.30 55.34
CA ILE A 929 5.50 18.25 55.10
C ILE A 929 4.18 18.80 55.65
N THR A 930 3.19 18.96 54.80
CA THR A 930 1.96 19.68 55.16
C THR A 930 1.02 18.81 56.00
N THR A 931 0.03 19.45 56.62
CA THR A 931 -1.05 18.75 57.34
C THR A 931 -1.89 17.86 56.42
N GLU A 932 -1.81 18.03 55.10
CA GLU A 932 -2.48 17.17 54.12
C GLU A 932 -1.99 15.72 54.21
N VAL A 933 -0.68 15.54 54.40
CA VAL A 933 -0.08 14.23 54.64
C VAL A 933 -0.58 13.62 55.95
N TYR A 934 -0.81 14.44 56.98
CA TYR A 934 -1.35 13.96 58.24
C TYR A 934 -2.78 13.43 58.09
N LYS A 935 -3.65 14.15 57.35
CA LYS A 935 -5.03 13.69 57.07
C LYS A 935 -5.09 12.34 56.35
N CYS A 936 -4.10 12.07 55.51
CA CYS A 936 -3.98 10.85 54.72
C CYS A 936 -2.96 9.85 55.28
N ARG A 937 -2.44 10.06 56.49
CA ARG A 937 -1.32 9.27 57.06
C ARG A 937 -1.63 7.77 57.11
N GLU A 938 -2.82 7.40 57.54
CA GLU A 938 -3.24 5.99 57.59
C GLU A 938 -3.20 5.35 56.20
N ILE A 939 -3.67 6.08 55.17
CA ILE A 939 -3.66 5.61 53.78
C ILE A 939 -2.23 5.54 53.26
N ILE A 940 -1.41 6.58 53.47
CA ILE A 940 -0.01 6.62 53.05
C ILE A 940 0.81 5.50 53.70
N ASN A 941 0.49 5.11 54.93
CA ASN A 941 1.21 4.04 55.61
C ASN A 941 0.80 2.64 55.16
N HIS A 942 -0.49 2.40 54.90
CA HIS A 942 -1.01 1.05 54.60
C HIS A 942 -1.19 0.78 53.10
N TYR A 943 -1.41 1.81 52.28
CA TYR A 943 -1.52 1.69 50.83
C TYR A 943 -0.15 1.91 50.18
N LYS A 944 0.52 0.81 49.82
CA LYS A 944 1.89 0.81 49.27
C LYS A 944 2.12 1.84 48.14
N PRO A 945 1.23 2.00 47.14
CA PRO A 945 1.41 3.03 46.10
C PRO A 945 1.45 4.46 46.66
N ALA A 946 0.54 4.81 47.58
CA ALA A 946 0.57 6.13 48.25
C ALA A 946 1.85 6.32 49.08
N ASN A 947 2.34 5.27 49.74
CA ASN A 947 3.61 5.29 50.48
C ASN A 947 4.80 5.64 49.58
N ILE A 948 4.92 4.91 48.46
CA ILE A 948 5.99 5.09 47.48
C ILE A 948 5.93 6.50 46.89
N ASN A 949 4.74 6.94 46.49
CA ASN A 949 4.52 8.27 45.93
C ASN A 949 4.94 9.38 46.92
N PHE A 950 4.52 9.29 48.19
CA PHE A 950 4.91 10.23 49.24
C PHE A 950 6.43 10.23 49.50
N LYS A 951 7.05 9.05 49.64
CA LYS A 951 8.51 8.93 49.83
C LYS A 951 9.29 9.56 48.69
N ARG A 952 8.82 9.41 47.44
CA ARG A 952 9.43 10.03 46.26
C ARG A 952 9.38 11.56 46.33
N TYR A 953 8.27 12.14 46.79
CA TYR A 953 8.19 13.59 47.00
C TYR A 953 9.17 14.08 48.07
N VAL A 954 9.27 13.39 49.21
CA VAL A 954 10.22 13.73 50.27
C VAL A 954 11.67 13.60 49.76
N ALA A 955 12.00 12.51 49.05
CA ALA A 955 13.33 12.31 48.47
C ALA A 955 13.69 13.40 47.47
N LYS A 956 12.74 13.85 46.64
CA LYS A 956 12.92 14.98 45.73
C LYS A 956 13.23 16.28 46.47
N MET A 957 12.53 16.55 47.58
CA MET A 957 12.81 17.74 48.39
C MET A 957 14.19 17.69 49.05
N VAL A 958 14.62 16.52 49.54
CA VAL A 958 15.98 16.32 50.05
C VAL A 958 17.00 16.57 48.94
N ALA A 959 16.83 16.00 47.75
CA ALA A 959 17.72 16.24 46.61
C ALA A 959 17.78 17.73 46.20
N ASN A 960 16.67 18.45 46.30
CA ASN A 960 16.65 19.90 46.07
C ASN A 960 17.46 20.66 47.15
N LEU A 961 17.37 20.25 48.43
CA LEU A 961 18.22 20.81 49.49
C LEU A 961 19.69 20.51 49.25
N GLU A 962 20.04 19.29 48.82
CA GLU A 962 21.41 18.93 48.48
C GLU A 962 21.99 19.85 47.41
N LYS A 963 21.22 20.09 46.34
CA LYS A 963 21.61 21.02 45.27
C LYS A 963 21.77 22.46 45.75
N ARG A 964 20.90 22.96 46.62
CA ARG A 964 20.98 24.35 47.12
C ARG A 964 22.13 24.55 48.08
N THR A 965 22.33 23.59 48.97
CA THR A 965 23.36 23.66 50.02
C THR A 965 24.74 23.21 49.54
N GLN A 966 24.82 22.57 48.35
CA GLN A 966 26.01 21.90 47.84
C GLN A 966 26.56 20.83 48.79
N LYS A 967 25.70 20.28 49.65
CA LYS A 967 25.99 19.21 50.61
C LYS A 967 25.16 17.98 50.28
N ARG A 968 25.55 16.80 50.76
CA ARG A 968 24.84 15.55 50.46
C ARG A 968 24.41 14.81 51.72
N PHE A 969 23.15 14.39 51.78
CA PHE A 969 22.59 13.66 52.91
C PHE A 969 23.22 12.28 52.97
N GLY A 970 23.85 11.95 54.11
CA GLY A 970 24.57 10.69 54.29
C GLY A 970 26.00 10.66 53.71
N ASP A 971 26.54 11.75 53.18
CA ASP A 971 27.94 11.81 52.70
C ASP A 971 28.91 12.20 53.84
N PRO A 972 29.87 11.34 54.23
CA PRO A 972 30.86 11.68 55.25
C PRO A 972 31.74 12.87 54.89
N LYS A 973 32.04 13.12 53.61
CA LYS A 973 32.98 14.19 53.21
C LYS A 973 32.35 15.59 53.30
N ASN A 974 31.09 15.71 52.90
CA ASN A 974 30.38 16.99 52.94
C ASN A 974 28.90 16.79 53.35
N PRO A 975 28.65 16.48 54.64
CA PRO A 975 27.36 16.02 55.10
C PRO A 975 26.30 17.12 55.14
N LEU A 976 25.12 16.81 54.61
CA LEU A 976 23.89 17.56 54.88
C LEU A 976 23.21 16.99 56.13
N LEU A 977 23.06 17.82 57.17
CA LEU A 977 22.30 17.50 58.38
C LEU A 977 21.01 18.31 58.41
N ILE A 978 19.92 17.70 58.86
CA ILE A 978 18.58 18.31 58.84
C ILE A 978 18.00 18.33 60.25
N SER A 979 17.21 19.35 60.58
CA SER A 979 16.33 19.34 61.75
C SER A 979 14.91 19.01 61.35
N VAL A 980 14.26 18.06 62.02
CA VAL A 980 12.84 17.72 61.82
C VAL A 980 12.04 18.25 63.00
N ARG A 981 11.11 19.17 62.74
CA ARG A 981 10.36 19.88 63.78
C ARG A 981 8.87 19.80 63.48
N SER A 982 8.08 19.28 64.42
CA SER A 982 6.64 19.21 64.26
C SER A 982 5.96 20.56 64.58
N GLY A 983 4.84 20.84 63.90
CA GLY A 983 4.05 22.06 64.10
C GLY A 983 2.62 21.89 63.59
N SER A 984 1.64 22.22 64.43
CA SER A 984 0.22 22.25 64.11
C SER A 984 -0.25 23.68 63.78
N SER A 985 -1.49 23.82 63.32
CA SER A 985 -2.11 25.12 63.04
C SER A 985 -2.30 25.99 64.29
N ILE A 986 -2.53 25.35 65.44
CA ILE A 986 -2.66 25.99 66.75
C ILE A 986 -1.39 25.67 67.56
N SER A 987 -0.80 26.68 68.20
CA SER A 987 0.42 26.48 69.01
C SER A 987 0.13 25.53 70.18
N GLN A 988 0.88 24.43 70.26
CA GLN A 988 0.85 23.47 71.38
C GLN A 988 2.23 23.37 72.01
N PRO A 989 2.56 24.22 73.02
CA PRO A 989 3.84 24.16 73.72
C PRO A 989 4.01 22.82 74.46
N GLY A 990 5.18 22.18 74.32
CA GLY A 990 5.55 20.98 75.10
C GLY A 990 5.00 19.63 74.60
N MET A 991 4.14 19.60 73.58
CA MET A 991 3.51 18.36 73.07
C MET A 991 4.19 17.72 71.86
N LEU A 992 5.20 18.36 71.28
CA LEU A 992 5.62 18.12 69.90
C LEU A 992 7.14 17.93 69.77
N ASP A 993 7.55 16.77 69.24
CA ASP A 993 8.97 16.37 69.12
C ASP A 993 9.76 17.25 68.15
N SER A 994 11.03 17.45 68.46
CA SER A 994 12.03 18.08 67.59
C SER A 994 13.30 17.23 67.55
N PHE A 995 13.68 16.80 66.35
CA PHE A 995 14.93 16.09 66.11
C PHE A 995 15.94 17.05 65.49
N LEU A 996 17.09 17.19 66.12
CA LEU A 996 18.24 17.92 65.59
C LEU A 996 19.27 16.91 65.05
N ASN A 997 20.11 17.36 64.13
CA ASN A 997 21.24 16.58 63.59
C ASN A 997 20.84 15.27 62.87
N VAL A 998 19.65 15.23 62.26
CA VAL A 998 19.20 14.07 61.47
C VAL A 998 20.15 13.91 60.28
N GLY A 999 20.69 12.70 60.13
CA GLY A 999 21.71 12.35 59.15
C GLY A 999 23.07 12.02 59.74
N LEU A 1000 23.31 12.27 61.05
CA LEU A 1000 24.53 11.83 61.71
C LEU A 1000 24.59 10.30 61.85
N ASN A 1001 25.77 9.76 61.56
CA ASN A 1001 26.21 8.41 61.90
C ASN A 1001 27.68 8.48 62.36
N GLU A 1002 28.25 7.35 62.78
CA GLU A 1002 29.64 7.28 63.28
C GLU A 1002 30.66 7.82 62.26
N GLU A 1003 30.53 7.46 60.98
CA GLU A 1003 31.43 7.91 59.91
C GLU A 1003 31.39 9.42 59.70
N ILE A 1004 30.17 9.98 59.66
CA ILE A 1004 29.94 11.42 59.48
C ILE A 1004 30.42 12.18 60.73
N ALA A 1005 30.17 11.68 61.93
CA ALA A 1005 30.66 12.29 63.17
C ALA A 1005 32.19 12.34 63.20
N ALA A 1006 32.87 11.24 62.85
CA ALA A 1006 34.32 11.19 62.74
C ALA A 1006 34.86 12.16 61.68
N SER A 1007 34.14 12.33 60.57
CA SER A 1007 34.51 13.30 59.53
C SER A 1007 34.30 14.75 59.98
N ILE A 1008 33.17 15.08 60.61
CA ILE A 1008 32.90 16.42 61.16
C ILE A 1008 33.93 16.77 62.23
N ALA A 1009 34.34 15.82 63.07
CA ALA A 1009 35.42 16.03 64.04
C ALA A 1009 36.72 16.50 63.39
N LYS A 1010 37.08 15.92 62.23
CA LYS A 1010 38.26 16.30 61.45
C LYS A 1010 38.08 17.66 60.76
N ILE A 1011 36.94 17.88 60.09
CA ILE A 1011 36.68 19.12 59.32
C ILE A 1011 36.56 20.33 60.24
N SER A 1012 35.84 20.22 61.35
CA SER A 1012 35.63 21.31 62.31
C SER A 1012 36.81 21.52 63.27
N LYS A 1013 37.79 20.60 63.28
CA LYS A 1013 38.85 20.51 64.30
C LYS A 1013 38.30 20.51 65.73
N ASN A 1014 37.07 20.03 65.92
CA ASN A 1014 36.39 19.98 67.21
C ASN A 1014 35.72 18.61 67.40
N PRO A 1015 36.46 17.59 67.87
CA PRO A 1015 35.93 16.26 68.11
C PRO A 1015 34.79 16.25 69.13
N TRP A 1016 34.88 17.08 70.17
CA TRP A 1016 33.84 17.20 71.17
C TRP A 1016 32.51 17.62 70.54
N PHE A 1017 32.50 18.68 69.71
CA PHE A 1017 31.28 19.13 69.02
C PHE A 1017 30.64 18.04 68.16
N ALA A 1018 31.45 17.28 67.40
CA ALA A 1018 30.95 16.25 66.50
C ALA A 1018 30.31 15.08 67.27
N TRP A 1019 31.02 14.54 68.26
CA TRP A 1019 30.53 13.42 69.07
C TRP A 1019 29.40 13.84 70.03
N ASP A 1020 29.43 15.06 70.57
CA ASP A 1020 28.33 15.62 71.36
C ASP A 1020 27.07 15.80 70.50
N SER A 1021 27.22 16.21 69.24
CA SER A 1021 26.10 16.31 68.31
C SER A 1021 25.51 14.94 67.97
N TYR A 1022 26.36 13.91 67.81
CA TYR A 1022 25.93 12.55 67.50
C TYR A 1022 25.25 11.87 68.69
N ARG A 1023 25.82 11.94 69.89
CA ARG A 1023 25.20 11.36 71.10
C ARG A 1023 23.86 12.02 71.43
N ARG A 1024 23.72 13.34 71.21
CA ARG A 1024 22.43 14.04 71.33
C ARG A 1024 21.41 13.59 70.28
N PHE A 1025 21.86 13.31 69.05
CA PHE A 1025 20.97 12.77 68.02
C PHE A 1025 20.46 11.39 68.41
N ILE A 1026 21.33 10.48 68.84
CA ILE A 1026 20.95 9.14 69.31
C ILE A 1026 19.97 9.24 70.49
N GLN A 1027 20.27 10.09 71.48
CA GLN A 1027 19.40 10.31 72.64
C GLN A 1027 18.01 10.78 72.21
N GLY A 1028 17.94 11.84 71.40
CA GLY A 1028 16.67 12.39 70.92
C GLY A 1028 15.88 11.39 70.07
N TYR A 1029 16.57 10.64 69.21
CA TYR A 1029 15.95 9.62 68.36
C TYR A 1029 15.42 8.44 69.19
N GLY A 1030 16.22 7.89 70.11
CA GLY A 1030 15.83 6.78 70.97
C GLY A 1030 14.63 7.11 71.88
N MET A 1031 14.57 8.34 72.40
CA MET A 1031 13.43 8.80 73.20
C MET A 1031 12.10 8.76 72.42
N ALA A 1032 12.13 9.01 71.11
CA ALA A 1032 10.93 8.92 70.27
C ALA A 1032 10.45 7.49 70.03
N PHE A 1033 11.29 6.49 70.28
CA PHE A 1033 10.94 5.06 70.24
C PHE A 1033 10.77 4.45 71.64
N GLY A 1034 10.62 5.29 72.67
CA GLY A 1034 10.25 4.86 74.03
C GLY A 1034 11.40 4.61 75.00
N ILE A 1035 12.65 4.90 74.63
CA ILE A 1035 13.78 4.84 75.57
C ILE A 1035 13.70 6.02 76.54
N LYS A 1036 13.86 5.77 77.84
CA LYS A 1036 13.74 6.85 78.83
C LYS A 1036 14.99 7.72 78.80
N ARG A 1037 14.80 9.01 79.07
CA ARG A 1037 15.92 9.96 79.18
C ARG A 1037 16.93 9.53 80.25
N ASP A 1038 16.44 9.01 81.36
CA ASP A 1038 17.25 8.56 82.49
C ASP A 1038 18.26 7.47 82.11
N ASP A 1039 17.93 6.62 81.14
CA ASP A 1039 18.84 5.57 80.66
C ASP A 1039 20.08 6.20 79.98
N PHE A 1040 19.87 7.24 79.16
CA PHE A 1040 20.96 8.00 78.54
C PHE A 1040 21.75 8.82 79.56
N ASP A 1041 21.05 9.50 80.47
CA ASP A 1041 21.67 10.34 81.47
C ASP A 1041 22.51 9.50 82.46
N HIS A 1042 22.08 8.27 82.78
CA HIS A 1042 22.85 7.30 83.56
C HIS A 1042 24.15 6.90 82.85
N ILE A 1043 24.12 6.56 81.55
CA ILE A 1043 25.32 6.23 80.77
C ILE A 1043 26.32 7.39 80.78
N ILE A 1044 25.83 8.63 80.58
CA ILE A 1044 26.68 9.83 80.61
C ILE A 1044 27.27 10.04 82.01
N TYR A 1045 26.44 9.90 83.06
CA TYR A 1045 26.87 10.07 84.44
C TYR A 1045 27.95 9.06 84.84
N SER A 1046 27.75 7.78 84.52
CA SER A 1046 28.75 6.72 84.76
C SER A 1046 30.08 7.03 84.08
N SER A 1047 30.05 7.40 82.79
CA SER A 1047 31.27 7.72 82.03
C SER A 1047 32.00 8.96 82.55
N LYS A 1048 31.26 9.99 82.96
CA LYS A 1048 31.81 11.19 83.61
C LYS A 1048 32.50 10.87 84.94
N LYS A 1049 31.85 10.06 85.78
CA LYS A 1049 32.39 9.61 87.07
C LYS A 1049 33.66 8.78 86.91
N GLU A 1050 33.70 7.86 85.94
CA GLU A 1050 34.90 7.09 85.59
C GLU A 1050 36.06 7.98 85.11
N SER A 1051 35.73 9.08 84.43
CA SER A 1051 36.73 10.03 83.89
C SER A 1051 37.13 11.14 84.88
N GLY A 1052 36.57 11.16 86.10
CA GLY A 1052 36.87 12.17 87.11
C GLY A 1052 36.30 13.58 86.82
N ILE A 1053 35.28 13.67 85.95
CA ILE A 1053 34.65 14.93 85.55
C ILE A 1053 33.29 15.03 86.25
N GLY A 1054 33.12 16.04 87.12
CA GLY A 1054 31.88 16.31 87.85
C GLY A 1054 30.74 16.82 86.97
#